data_AF-A0A1C3YN59-F1
#
_entry.id   AF-A0A1C3YN59-F1
#
_cell.length_a   1.000
_cell.length_b   1.000
_cell.length_c   1.000
_cell.angle_alpha   90.00
_cell.angle_beta   90.00
_cell.angle_gamma   90.00
#
_symmetry.space_group_name_H-M   'P 1'
#
loop_
_entity.id
_entity.type
_entity.pdbx_description
1 polymer ?
#
loop_
_entity_poly.entity_id
_entity_poly.type
_entity_poly.pdbx_seq_one_letter_code
_entity_poly.pdbx_strand_id
1 'polypeptide(L)'
;MDRRRTSFDHDDIRQAKRHKAIAYRSGAPCYDRYTVAWICALHIEMAAARVMLDAQHADLQRQGSDTNSYVLGTMHKHNIVIACLPADQYGTNNAASVLSNLKNTFPNIRIGLMVGIGGGVPTKADIRLGDIVVGIRVMQFDLGKTLSERFQRTAIPKIPDSSIRTVISNLRSQHELRSSRVSLILKDKMSEYPTYWLPDEPDRLFESTYNHESSEPTCDECDQLKLEARKIRGSTDPVIHYGAIASGNQVMKDATSRDEIARELDVICFEMEAAGLMDIMPCLPIRGICDYSDSHKAKEWQRYAAATAAAYAYEFLEVWGGDPQSIEADFPLPQNGNIAPSGRREILLESLDFEDIDSRKITIKAAYSKTCQWFLKHPDYLSWTNPKDILQHHGFFWIKGKPGAGKSTIMKFLYLRAKRKDRNSQSLTGSFFFNARGEELEKTVSGMYRSLVLQLLKGFPDLQCVLDDPELVPRGQAGCPSLNILKDLLRSAVLKLDQRSFTCYIDALDECDEQQVMDMVEYFEDLAEQCAEDGVRLQVCFSSRHYPFVDIRVGLCLILEEQAGHTGDLETYIKSHLRVRDPSLLAELQEKMLEKASGVFMWVVLVVEVLNVENRRGRLSLKTRLEEVPSGLSELFKDLLRRDNTNLEELLLSILWILLSERPLKPEEYYHALWSGLSLEGLADVEPPTINVADANDCFGRCVVSSSKGLAEITKAKHPTVQFIHESVRDFLIKDKGLHELWPELGADWESSGHDRLKLCCQSYVKFVGTQELPLRRLDIDKSYPFLEYASQLVLHHADRASDVVCQEAFLDHFPTAIWINVVNIFEKFKIRRYTKNATLIYILADRRHSGLIRVLIEANPDNLDINRPVKKARYRYPLIVAMVKGGKGHAGIVRMLLDAGADIHSSNNYNIPLLCLAADIHARDDSGATCLLTAAEHAKVEEVTLLIKHGADVNAQDQLGRTCLHKIAKRHRSLPSLDHLLQILAIYKVETNASDIFGDTPLHVLWLAHSDNLSPFLNQSNLDLNAQNHEGWTPLHRASNGGRADLVAMLIEHGADVNLTDNKDRTPLDYAWTEGVAQILTTKGGKRGFM
;
A
#
# COMPACT_ATOMS: atom_id res chain seq x y z
N MET A 1 -38.34 5.42 -48.49
CA MET A 1 -38.43 6.69 -49.25
C MET A 1 -38.75 7.79 -48.25
N ASP A 2 -37.95 8.86 -48.33
CA ASP A 2 -38.13 10.24 -47.84
C ASP A 2 -38.39 10.50 -46.35
N ARG A 3 -37.44 11.06 -45.59
CA ARG A 3 -36.85 12.43 -45.58
C ARG A 3 -37.73 13.51 -44.94
N ARG A 4 -37.32 13.87 -43.71
CA ARG A 4 -36.95 15.20 -43.20
C ARG A 4 -37.98 16.36 -43.12
N ARG A 5 -38.03 16.90 -41.90
CA ARG A 5 -37.84 18.31 -41.45
C ARG A 5 -39.07 19.17 -41.09
N THR A 6 -38.78 20.02 -40.08
CA THR A 6 -39.40 21.28 -39.58
C THR A 6 -40.07 21.08 -38.21
N SER A 7 -39.63 21.63 -37.06
CA SER A 7 -39.04 22.90 -36.60
C SER A 7 -40.04 24.01 -36.25
N PHE A 8 -40.04 24.34 -34.94
CA PHE A 8 -40.37 25.61 -34.25
C PHE A 8 -41.80 25.96 -33.80
N ASP A 9 -41.86 26.20 -32.47
CA ASP A 9 -42.52 27.25 -31.67
C ASP A 9 -44.06 27.40 -31.59
N HIS A 10 -44.59 27.34 -30.36
CA HIS A 10 -44.76 28.54 -29.52
C HIS A 10 -45.28 28.20 -28.10
N ASP A 11 -44.76 28.95 -27.13
CA ASP A 11 -45.22 29.08 -25.74
C ASP A 11 -46.71 29.41 -25.61
N ASP A 12 -47.40 28.86 -24.61
CA ASP A 12 -47.58 29.50 -23.29
C ASP A 12 -48.84 28.96 -22.56
N ILE A 13 -48.84 29.14 -21.23
CA ILE A 13 -49.97 29.09 -20.28
C ILE A 13 -50.18 27.79 -19.47
N ARG A 14 -49.53 27.83 -18.30
CA ARG A 14 -49.80 27.19 -16.99
C ARG A 14 -51.25 26.70 -16.75
N GLN A 15 -51.41 25.40 -16.52
CA GLN A 15 -52.19 24.81 -15.41
C GLN A 15 -52.10 23.27 -15.45
N ALA A 16 -51.45 22.65 -14.47
CA ALA A 16 -51.65 21.21 -14.20
C ALA A 16 -51.40 20.89 -12.72
N LYS A 17 -52.46 21.01 -11.91
CA LYS A 17 -52.62 20.22 -10.68
C LYS A 17 -53.34 18.92 -11.03
N ARG A 18 -52.81 17.82 -10.48
CA ARG A 18 -53.46 16.52 -10.16
C ARG A 18 -53.47 15.38 -11.19
N HIS A 19 -52.60 14.41 -10.85
CA HIS A 19 -52.75 12.94 -10.83
C HIS A 19 -52.74 12.16 -12.15
N LYS A 20 -51.71 11.31 -12.30
CA LYS A 20 -51.89 9.85 -12.19
C LYS A 20 -50.56 9.15 -11.89
N ALA A 21 -50.57 8.39 -10.80
CA ALA A 21 -49.56 7.44 -10.40
C ALA A 21 -49.28 6.41 -11.51
N ILE A 22 -48.01 6.16 -11.79
CA ILE A 22 -47.55 4.92 -12.40
C ILE A 22 -46.84 4.14 -11.30
N ALA A 23 -47.43 3.00 -10.96
CA ALA A 23 -46.95 2.08 -9.94
C ALA A 23 -45.60 1.48 -10.37
N TYR A 24 -44.53 1.91 -9.71
CA TYR A 24 -43.35 1.06 -9.55
C TYR A 24 -43.78 -0.14 -8.71
N ARG A 25 -43.88 -1.32 -9.33
CA ARG A 25 -43.97 -2.57 -8.58
C ARG A 25 -42.65 -2.76 -7.84
N SER A 26 -42.72 -2.44 -6.56
CA SER A 26 -41.77 -2.71 -5.49
C SER A 26 -41.25 -4.14 -5.52
N GLY A 27 -39.98 -4.33 -5.88
CA GLY A 27 -39.20 -5.38 -5.24
C GLY A 27 -38.99 -4.96 -3.80
N ALA A 28 -39.30 -5.84 -2.84
CA ALA A 28 -39.15 -5.56 -1.42
C ALA A 28 -37.73 -5.01 -1.14
N PRO A 29 -37.59 -3.93 -0.34
CA PRO A 29 -36.29 -3.42 0.03
C PRO A 29 -35.56 -4.51 0.83
N CYS A 30 -34.42 -4.97 0.33
CA CYS A 30 -33.66 -6.09 0.90
C CYS A 30 -32.46 -5.55 1.69
N TYR A 31 -32.28 -6.03 2.93
CA TYR A 31 -31.17 -5.74 3.84
C TYR A 31 -29.79 -5.85 3.17
N ASP A 32 -29.67 -6.75 2.21
CA ASP A 32 -28.45 -7.00 1.46
C ASP A 32 -27.93 -5.84 0.61
N ARG A 33 -28.73 -4.79 0.39
CA ARG A 33 -28.35 -3.68 -0.48
C ARG A 33 -27.42 -2.68 0.19
N TYR A 34 -27.27 -2.73 1.51
CA TYR A 34 -26.46 -1.79 2.28
C TYR A 34 -25.04 -2.33 2.47
N THR A 35 -24.05 -1.45 2.28
CA THR A 35 -22.63 -1.85 2.23
C THR A 35 -21.72 -1.04 3.15
N VAL A 36 -22.24 0.04 3.74
CA VAL A 36 -21.51 0.91 4.67
C VAL A 36 -22.29 1.00 5.97
N ALA A 37 -21.64 0.69 7.09
CA ALA A 37 -22.16 0.96 8.42
C ALA A 37 -21.61 2.29 8.90
N TRP A 38 -22.48 3.15 9.41
CA TRP A 38 -22.13 4.43 10.01
C TRP A 38 -22.61 4.42 11.46
N ILE A 39 -21.67 4.37 12.40
CA ILE A 39 -21.96 4.29 13.83
C ILE A 39 -21.72 5.65 14.48
N CYS A 40 -22.69 6.07 15.29
CA CYS A 40 -22.67 7.30 16.08
C CYS A 40 -22.82 6.96 17.56
N ALA A 41 -22.08 7.64 18.43
CA ALA A 41 -22.23 7.54 19.89
C ALA A 41 -23.40 8.38 20.40
N LEU A 42 -23.67 9.52 19.76
CA LEU A 42 -24.67 10.49 20.21
C LEU A 42 -25.75 10.77 19.16
N HIS A 43 -26.95 11.11 19.63
CA HIS A 43 -28.06 11.49 18.74
C HIS A 43 -27.76 12.73 17.89
N ILE A 44 -26.93 13.66 18.38
CA ILE A 44 -26.48 14.83 17.60
C ILE A 44 -25.56 14.45 16.43
N GLU A 45 -24.77 13.40 16.59
CA GLU A 45 -23.89 12.83 15.55
C GLU A 45 -24.73 12.08 14.52
N MET A 46 -25.70 11.28 14.98
CA MET A 46 -26.65 10.62 14.08
C MET A 46 -27.45 11.65 13.29
N ALA A 47 -27.90 12.75 13.90
CA ALA A 47 -28.58 13.81 13.18
C ALA A 47 -27.68 14.44 12.09
N ALA A 48 -26.41 14.69 12.37
CA ALA A 48 -25.46 15.16 11.36
C ALA A 48 -25.26 14.14 10.22
N ALA A 49 -25.14 12.85 10.55
CA ALA A 49 -25.02 11.77 9.57
C ALA A 49 -26.26 11.65 8.66
N ARG A 50 -27.47 11.83 9.22
CA ARG A 50 -28.73 11.77 8.46
C ARG A 50 -28.83 12.86 7.41
N VAL A 51 -28.37 14.08 7.74
CA VAL A 51 -28.39 15.22 6.82
C VAL A 51 -27.43 15.00 5.63
N MET A 52 -26.37 14.21 5.82
CA MET A 52 -25.43 13.89 4.76
C MET A 52 -25.99 12.91 3.71
N LEU A 53 -27.11 12.22 3.98
CA LEU A 53 -27.72 11.31 3.01
C LEU A 53 -28.24 12.08 1.77
N ASP A 54 -28.01 11.55 0.59
CA ASP A 54 -28.59 12.06 -0.66
C ASP A 54 -30.06 11.62 -0.82
N ALA A 55 -30.40 10.44 -0.30
CA ALA A 55 -31.77 9.95 -0.23
C ALA A 55 -31.96 9.08 1.02
N GLN A 56 -33.05 9.28 1.77
CA GLN A 56 -33.43 8.39 2.86
C GLN A 56 -34.36 7.27 2.35
N HIS A 57 -34.10 6.03 2.76
CA HIS A 57 -34.93 4.87 2.44
C HIS A 57 -35.99 4.64 3.51
N ALA A 58 -37.06 3.91 3.16
CA ALA A 58 -38.07 3.47 4.11
C ALA A 58 -37.50 2.41 5.07
N ASP A 59 -38.01 2.40 6.30
CA ASP A 59 -37.62 1.42 7.32
C ASP A 59 -37.93 0.00 6.86
N LEU A 60 -37.02 -0.92 7.19
CA LEU A 60 -37.20 -2.35 6.97
C LEU A 60 -37.86 -3.02 8.19
N GLN A 61 -38.63 -4.08 7.97
CA GLN A 61 -39.30 -4.82 9.05
C GLN A 61 -38.31 -5.55 9.96
N ARG A 62 -38.15 -5.10 11.20
CA ARG A 62 -37.26 -5.71 12.22
C ARG A 62 -37.22 -7.24 12.14
N GLN A 63 -36.01 -7.79 11.98
CA GLN A 63 -35.76 -9.22 12.05
C GLN A 63 -35.22 -9.61 13.44
N GLY A 64 -35.70 -10.74 13.98
CA GLY A 64 -35.05 -11.43 15.11
C GLY A 64 -35.03 -10.68 16.45
N SER A 65 -33.97 -10.94 17.23
CA SER A 65 -33.70 -10.39 18.57
C SER A 65 -32.90 -9.07 18.54
N ASP A 66 -32.72 -8.47 17.37
CA ASP A 66 -31.99 -7.21 17.23
C ASP A 66 -32.77 -6.06 17.85
N THR A 67 -32.12 -5.35 18.77
CA THR A 67 -32.69 -4.24 19.55
C THR A 67 -32.33 -2.87 18.99
N ASN A 68 -31.47 -2.81 17.97
CA ASN A 68 -31.03 -1.57 17.38
C ASN A 68 -32.13 -0.85 16.60
N SER A 69 -31.96 0.46 16.43
CA SER A 69 -32.75 1.29 15.53
C SER A 69 -31.85 1.83 14.41
N TYR A 70 -32.31 1.70 13.17
CA TYR A 70 -31.53 2.05 11.99
C TYR A 70 -32.15 3.21 11.22
N VAL A 71 -31.30 4.04 10.64
CA VAL A 71 -31.68 4.95 9.55
C VAL A 71 -30.98 4.49 8.29
N LEU A 72 -31.75 4.38 7.22
CA LEU A 72 -31.31 3.81 5.96
C LEU A 72 -31.29 4.88 4.88
N GLY A 73 -30.29 4.85 4.00
CA GLY A 73 -30.26 5.77 2.87
C GLY A 73 -29.16 5.49 1.86
N THR A 74 -28.99 6.43 0.94
CA THR A 74 -27.92 6.45 -0.06
C THR A 74 -27.09 7.71 0.10
N MET A 75 -25.78 7.58 -0.10
CA MET A 75 -24.81 8.66 -0.14
C MET A 75 -23.83 8.38 -1.28
N HIS A 76 -23.73 9.30 -2.23
CA HIS A 76 -23.12 9.08 -3.53
C HIS A 76 -23.64 7.79 -4.19
N LYS A 77 -22.76 6.81 -4.40
CA LYS A 77 -23.08 5.50 -4.99
C LYS A 77 -23.27 4.38 -3.95
N HIS A 78 -23.28 4.72 -2.66
CA HIS A 78 -23.28 3.74 -1.56
C HIS A 78 -24.59 3.75 -0.80
N ASN A 79 -25.08 2.58 -0.42
CA ASN A 79 -26.21 2.44 0.50
C ASN A 79 -25.69 2.29 1.93
N ILE A 80 -26.17 3.16 2.82
CA ILE A 80 -25.66 3.33 4.18
C ILE A 80 -26.71 2.94 5.22
N VAL A 81 -26.25 2.23 6.25
CA VAL A 81 -27.00 2.00 7.50
C VAL A 81 -26.39 2.85 8.60
N ILE A 82 -27.17 3.75 9.17
CA ILE A 82 -26.77 4.57 10.30
C ILE A 82 -27.38 3.96 11.57
N ALA A 83 -26.55 3.74 12.59
CA ALA A 83 -27.00 3.33 13.93
C ALA A 83 -26.37 4.23 14.99
N CYS A 84 -27.11 4.44 16.08
CA CYS A 84 -26.65 5.20 17.24
C CYS A 84 -26.58 4.26 18.43
N LEU A 85 -25.60 4.47 19.31
CA LEU A 85 -25.57 3.82 20.61
C LEU A 85 -26.84 4.18 21.41
N PRO A 86 -27.32 3.27 22.29
CA PRO A 86 -28.45 3.56 23.17
C PRO A 86 -28.21 4.83 24.00
N ALA A 87 -29.27 5.54 24.34
CA ALA A 87 -29.17 6.76 25.14
C ALA A 87 -28.39 6.51 26.44
N ASP A 88 -27.45 7.41 26.75
CA ASP A 88 -26.56 7.37 27.91
C ASP A 88 -25.63 6.14 27.99
N GLN A 89 -25.47 5.39 26.90
CA GLN A 89 -24.51 4.29 26.79
C GLN A 89 -23.37 4.66 25.85
N TYR A 90 -22.14 4.62 26.37
CA TYR A 90 -20.91 4.89 25.63
C TYR A 90 -19.89 3.79 25.89
N GLY A 91 -18.74 3.86 25.24
CA GLY A 91 -17.65 2.92 25.48
C GLY A 91 -17.57 1.80 24.45
N THR A 92 -16.42 1.13 24.43
CA THR A 92 -16.01 0.15 23.42
C THR A 92 -16.98 -1.03 23.33
N ASN A 93 -17.48 -1.50 24.48
CA ASN A 93 -18.34 -2.69 24.56
C ASN A 93 -19.73 -2.44 23.95
N ASN A 94 -20.33 -1.30 24.26
CA ASN A 94 -21.64 -0.91 23.73
C ASN A 94 -21.56 -0.67 22.23
N ALA A 95 -20.48 -0.02 21.79
CA ALA A 95 -20.23 0.26 20.39
C ALA A 95 -20.02 -1.05 19.58
N ALA A 96 -19.30 -2.02 20.13
CA ALA A 96 -19.13 -3.35 19.54
C ALA A 96 -20.47 -4.13 19.47
N SER A 97 -21.32 -4.03 20.51
CA SER A 97 -22.64 -4.68 20.53
C SER A 97 -23.56 -4.13 19.44
N VAL A 98 -23.63 -2.81 19.27
CA VAL A 98 -24.44 -2.16 18.23
C VAL A 98 -23.97 -2.59 16.84
N LEU A 99 -22.65 -2.57 16.58
CA LEU A 99 -22.12 -2.95 15.27
C LEU A 99 -22.31 -4.44 14.97
N SER A 100 -22.17 -5.31 15.97
CA SER A 100 -22.40 -6.76 15.82
C SER A 100 -23.85 -7.05 15.41
N ASN A 101 -24.82 -6.44 16.09
CA ASN A 101 -26.23 -6.55 15.75
C ASN A 101 -26.53 -5.95 14.35
N LEU A 102 -25.92 -4.80 14.01
CA LEU A 102 -26.01 -4.21 12.66
C LEU A 102 -25.51 -5.18 11.59
N LYS A 103 -24.35 -5.81 11.79
CA LYS A 103 -23.80 -6.76 10.82
C LYS A 103 -24.70 -7.98 10.64
N ASN A 104 -25.28 -8.48 11.73
CA ASN A 104 -26.25 -9.59 11.70
C ASN A 104 -27.52 -9.22 10.91
N THR A 105 -27.98 -7.97 11.02
CA THR A 105 -29.19 -7.51 10.31
C THR A 105 -28.88 -7.08 8.88
N PHE A 106 -27.68 -6.58 8.58
CA PHE A 106 -27.23 -6.10 7.26
C PHE A 106 -25.97 -6.86 6.83
N PRO A 107 -26.12 -8.00 6.14
CA PRO A 107 -25.01 -8.93 5.91
C PRO A 107 -23.91 -8.40 4.99
N ASN A 108 -24.22 -7.45 4.09
CA ASN A 108 -23.28 -6.96 3.06
C ASN A 108 -22.43 -5.76 3.47
N ILE A 109 -22.43 -5.38 4.75
CA ILE A 109 -21.65 -4.27 5.28
C ILE A 109 -20.16 -4.60 5.16
N ARG A 110 -19.41 -3.76 4.42
CA ARG A 110 -17.99 -3.99 4.08
C ARG A 110 -17.02 -3.11 4.85
N ILE A 111 -17.49 -1.94 5.27
CA ILE A 111 -16.72 -0.96 6.02
C ILE A 111 -17.61 -0.36 7.11
N GLY A 112 -17.03 -0.21 8.30
CA GLY A 112 -17.60 0.61 9.36
C GLY A 112 -16.97 2.00 9.37
N LEU A 113 -17.78 3.02 9.54
CA LEU A 113 -17.34 4.38 9.85
C LEU A 113 -17.76 4.69 11.28
N MET A 114 -16.81 5.01 12.14
CA MET A 114 -17.11 5.56 13.47
C MET A 114 -17.00 7.07 13.36
N VAL A 115 -18.13 7.75 13.19
CA VAL A 115 -18.16 9.19 12.93
C VAL A 115 -18.87 9.89 14.06
N GLY A 116 -18.17 10.81 14.70
CA GLY A 116 -18.70 11.53 15.84
C GLY A 116 -17.73 12.56 16.37
N ILE A 117 -17.92 12.97 17.61
CA ILE A 117 -17.06 13.94 18.27
C ILE A 117 -15.94 13.24 19.06
N GLY A 118 -14.85 13.96 19.29
CA GLY A 118 -13.74 13.53 20.14
C GLY A 118 -13.01 14.74 20.71
N GLY A 119 -12.09 14.49 21.63
CA GLY A 119 -11.25 15.53 22.20
C GLY A 119 -9.86 15.58 21.56
N GLY A 120 -9.36 16.79 21.30
CA GLY A 120 -8.10 17.02 20.60
C GLY A 120 -6.90 17.08 21.54
N VAL A 121 -5.73 16.67 21.05
CA VAL A 121 -4.46 16.83 21.78
C VAL A 121 -3.61 17.91 21.10
N PRO A 122 -3.54 19.12 21.69
CA PRO A 122 -2.90 20.27 21.05
C PRO A 122 -1.36 20.27 21.15
N THR A 123 -0.76 19.38 21.96
CA THR A 123 0.69 19.38 22.20
C THR A 123 1.54 18.85 21.04
N LYS A 124 0.94 18.09 20.11
CA LYS A 124 1.66 17.46 18.99
C LYS A 124 1.35 18.09 17.62
N ALA A 125 0.18 18.69 17.49
CA ALA A 125 -0.28 19.37 16.28
C ALA A 125 -1.18 20.53 16.71
N ASP A 126 -1.23 21.61 15.94
CA ASP A 126 -2.17 22.72 16.15
C ASP A 126 -3.59 22.24 15.82
N ILE A 127 -4.18 21.42 16.68
CA ILE A 127 -5.55 20.93 16.62
C ILE A 127 -6.46 21.96 17.28
N ARG A 128 -7.59 22.26 16.63
CA ARG A 128 -8.57 23.25 17.10
C ARG A 128 -9.97 22.69 17.15
N LEU A 129 -10.83 23.36 17.92
CA LEU A 129 -12.25 23.01 17.95
C LEU A 129 -12.85 23.15 16.53
N GLY A 130 -13.66 22.17 16.14
CA GLY A 130 -14.20 22.02 14.80
C GLY A 130 -13.29 21.28 13.80
N ASP A 131 -12.00 21.12 14.08
CA ASP A 131 -11.10 20.30 13.25
C ASP A 131 -11.52 18.84 13.23
N ILE A 132 -10.93 18.08 12.31
CA ILE A 132 -11.24 16.67 12.09
C ILE A 132 -9.99 15.85 12.32
N VAL A 133 -10.06 14.83 13.16
CA VAL A 133 -9.01 13.82 13.33
C VAL A 133 -9.46 12.50 12.71
N VAL A 134 -8.66 12.01 11.77
CA VAL A 134 -8.87 10.73 11.08
C VAL A 134 -7.89 9.69 11.63
N GLY A 135 -8.44 8.64 12.25
CA GLY A 135 -7.68 7.62 12.97
C GLY A 135 -6.97 6.65 12.03
N ILE A 136 -5.68 6.86 11.78
CA ILE A 136 -4.84 5.91 11.02
C ILE A 136 -4.22 4.82 11.91
N ARG A 137 -4.39 4.95 13.22
CA ARG A 137 -4.02 4.00 14.28
C ARG A 137 -4.92 4.26 15.49
N VAL A 138 -5.40 3.23 16.17
CA VAL A 138 -6.21 3.35 17.39
C VAL A 138 -5.53 2.59 18.52
N MET A 139 -5.38 3.24 19.67
CA MET A 139 -4.73 2.69 20.86
C MET A 139 -5.75 2.63 21.99
N GLN A 140 -6.04 1.45 22.55
CA GLN A 140 -6.88 1.39 23.73
C GLN A 140 -6.08 1.81 24.98
N PHE A 141 -6.34 3.00 25.54
CA PHE A 141 -5.44 3.58 26.54
C PHE A 141 -5.67 3.09 27.97
N ASP A 142 -6.81 2.47 28.23
CA ASP A 142 -7.27 2.01 29.54
C ASP A 142 -7.22 0.48 29.70
N LEU A 143 -6.60 -0.24 28.76
CA LEU A 143 -6.40 -1.69 28.81
C LEU A 143 -4.97 -2.03 29.28
N GLY A 144 -4.87 -2.73 30.40
CA GLY A 144 -3.58 -2.98 31.06
C GLY A 144 -3.69 -3.62 32.44
N LYS A 145 -2.53 -3.79 33.08
CA LYS A 145 -2.40 -4.35 34.43
C LYS A 145 -2.07 -3.25 35.43
N THR A 146 -2.78 -3.21 36.55
CA THR A 146 -2.44 -2.33 37.67
C THR A 146 -1.35 -2.98 38.52
N LEU A 147 -0.16 -2.39 38.54
CA LEU A 147 0.94 -2.74 39.44
C LEU A 147 0.94 -1.76 40.61
N SER A 148 1.61 -2.11 41.73
CA SER A 148 1.47 -1.50 43.06
C SER A 148 1.42 0.04 43.14
N GLU A 149 1.96 0.76 42.14
CA GLU A 149 1.79 2.22 41.96
C GLU A 149 1.74 2.68 40.47
N ARG A 150 1.63 1.77 39.49
CA ARG A 150 1.68 2.13 38.04
C ARG A 150 0.76 1.25 37.20
N PHE A 151 0.04 1.88 36.26
CA PHE A 151 -0.73 1.17 35.25
C PHE A 151 0.17 0.77 34.07
N GLN A 152 0.33 -0.52 33.83
CA GLN A 152 1.07 -1.05 32.69
C GLN A 152 0.10 -1.33 31.55
N ARG A 153 0.13 -0.51 30.51
CA ARG A 153 -0.69 -0.69 29.30
C ARG A 153 -0.26 -1.92 28.51
N THR A 154 -1.23 -2.69 28.03
CA THR A 154 -1.00 -3.92 27.24
C THR A 154 -1.72 -3.90 25.89
N ALA A 155 -2.39 -2.80 25.54
CA ALA A 155 -3.12 -2.68 24.30
C ALA A 155 -2.20 -2.68 23.07
N ILE A 156 -2.59 -3.45 22.06
CA ILE A 156 -1.92 -3.49 20.76
C ILE A 156 -2.57 -2.42 19.84
N PRO A 157 -1.78 -1.68 19.04
CA PRO A 157 -2.32 -0.74 18.06
C PRO A 157 -3.24 -1.43 17.05
N LYS A 158 -4.48 -0.93 16.94
CA LYS A 158 -5.41 -1.33 15.88
C LYS A 158 -5.21 -0.40 14.68
N ILE A 159 -5.02 -0.96 13.49
CA ILE A 159 -4.69 -0.20 12.27
C ILE A 159 -5.79 -0.45 11.23
N PRO A 160 -6.37 0.59 10.61
CA PRO A 160 -7.34 0.40 9.52
C PRO A 160 -6.75 -0.40 8.36
N ASP A 161 -7.58 -1.22 7.72
CA ASP A 161 -7.18 -2.08 6.62
C ASP A 161 -6.52 -1.32 5.45
N SER A 162 -5.73 -2.04 4.63
CA SER A 162 -5.03 -1.48 3.47
C SER A 162 -5.96 -0.81 2.45
N SER A 163 -7.21 -1.29 2.32
CA SER A 163 -8.23 -0.67 1.45
C SER A 163 -8.58 0.74 1.92
N ILE A 164 -8.83 0.93 3.22
CA ILE A 164 -9.11 2.23 3.87
C ILE A 164 -7.90 3.16 3.76
N ARG A 165 -6.69 2.65 4.05
CA ARG A 165 -5.46 3.45 3.99
C ARG A 165 -5.11 3.91 2.58
N THR A 166 -5.45 3.13 1.56
CA THR A 166 -5.28 3.54 0.15
C THR A 166 -6.19 4.70 -0.21
N VAL A 167 -7.45 4.68 0.25
CA VAL A 167 -8.40 5.78 0.04
C VAL A 167 -8.00 7.03 0.81
N ILE A 168 -7.53 6.88 2.06
CA ILE A 168 -6.92 7.98 2.82
C ILE A 168 -5.74 8.60 2.05
N SER A 169 -4.86 7.77 1.47
CA SER A 169 -3.72 8.27 0.69
C SER A 169 -4.18 9.04 -0.55
N ASN A 170 -5.25 8.58 -1.21
CA ASN A 170 -5.85 9.28 -2.35
C ASN A 170 -6.48 10.61 -1.92
N LEU A 171 -7.29 10.63 -0.86
CA LEU A 171 -7.88 11.86 -0.31
C LEU A 171 -6.82 12.86 0.13
N ARG A 172 -5.77 12.41 0.83
CA ARG A 172 -4.63 13.27 1.16
C ARG A 172 -4.03 13.86 -0.09
N SER A 173 -3.77 13.06 -1.13
CA SER A 173 -3.26 13.60 -2.40
C SER A 173 -4.21 14.60 -3.06
N GLN A 174 -5.53 14.42 -2.93
CA GLN A 174 -6.51 15.38 -3.42
C GLN A 174 -6.51 16.66 -2.59
N HIS A 175 -6.35 16.56 -1.27
CA HIS A 175 -6.25 17.69 -0.34
C HIS A 175 -4.94 18.47 -0.50
N GLU A 176 -3.86 17.80 -0.91
CA GLU A 176 -2.62 18.46 -1.35
C GLU A 176 -2.86 19.27 -2.63
N LEU A 177 -3.73 18.81 -3.55
CA LEU A 177 -4.00 19.49 -4.83
C LEU A 177 -5.13 20.54 -4.76
N ARG A 178 -6.19 20.31 -3.99
CA ARG A 178 -7.37 21.18 -3.80
C ARG A 178 -7.72 21.30 -2.32
N SER A 179 -8.36 22.37 -1.86
CA SER A 179 -8.83 22.42 -0.47
C SER A 179 -9.87 21.32 -0.22
N SER A 180 -9.94 20.80 1.01
CA SER A 180 -10.98 19.83 1.37
C SER A 180 -12.37 20.41 1.09
N ARG A 181 -13.27 19.54 0.63
CA ARG A 181 -14.65 19.91 0.36
C ARG A 181 -15.51 19.96 1.61
N VAL A 182 -14.98 19.64 2.79
CA VAL A 182 -15.72 19.65 4.07
C VAL A 182 -16.52 20.94 4.24
N SER A 183 -15.90 22.12 4.14
CA SER A 183 -16.62 23.39 4.29
C SER A 183 -17.69 23.63 3.22
N LEU A 184 -17.47 23.14 1.99
CA LEU A 184 -18.46 23.23 0.90
C LEU A 184 -19.64 22.28 1.15
N ILE A 185 -19.36 21.04 1.59
CA ILE A 185 -20.37 20.03 1.94
C ILE A 185 -21.22 20.54 3.11
N LEU A 186 -20.60 21.16 4.12
CA LEU A 186 -21.31 21.80 5.22
C LEU A 186 -22.24 22.91 4.73
N LYS A 187 -21.74 23.82 3.88
CA LYS A 187 -22.58 24.89 3.31
C LYS A 187 -23.72 24.35 2.47
N ASP A 188 -23.50 23.28 1.70
CA ASP A 188 -24.52 22.67 0.86
C ASP A 188 -25.58 21.93 1.70
N LYS A 189 -25.16 20.94 2.49
CA LYS A 189 -26.03 20.01 3.20
C LYS A 189 -26.58 20.56 4.51
N MET A 190 -25.84 21.42 5.23
CA MET A 190 -26.21 21.93 6.55
C MET A 190 -26.77 23.36 6.53
N SER A 191 -27.02 23.95 5.35
CA SER A 191 -27.54 25.32 5.22
C SER A 191 -28.86 25.56 5.97
N GLU A 192 -29.74 24.57 6.04
CA GLU A 192 -31.05 24.66 6.71
C GLU A 192 -30.99 24.41 8.22
N TYR A 193 -29.81 24.09 8.77
CA TYR A 193 -29.62 23.66 10.17
C TYR A 193 -28.61 24.55 10.91
N PRO A 194 -28.97 25.79 11.27
CA PRO A 194 -28.04 26.78 11.83
C PRO A 194 -27.38 26.34 13.14
N THR A 195 -28.01 25.44 13.91
CA THR A 195 -27.43 24.89 15.15
C THR A 195 -26.21 23.98 14.92
N TYR A 196 -25.92 23.61 13.67
CA TYR A 196 -24.75 22.82 13.26
C TYR A 196 -23.68 23.67 12.58
N TRP A 197 -23.85 24.99 12.53
CA TRP A 197 -22.84 25.92 12.02
C TRP A 197 -21.77 26.21 13.08
N LEU A 198 -20.69 26.87 12.66
CA LEU A 198 -19.64 27.33 13.56
C LEU A 198 -20.27 28.19 14.67
N PRO A 199 -20.06 27.87 15.97
CA PRO A 199 -20.63 28.64 17.06
C PRO A 199 -19.94 30.00 17.19
N ASP A 200 -20.64 30.97 17.81
CA ASP A 200 -20.08 32.30 18.13
C ASP A 200 -19.02 32.23 19.26
N GLU A 201 -18.98 31.13 20.02
CA GLU A 201 -17.99 30.90 21.07
C GLU A 201 -16.60 30.71 20.44
N PRO A 202 -15.57 31.49 20.85
CA PRO A 202 -14.24 31.37 20.27
C PRO A 202 -13.51 30.11 20.75
N ASP A 203 -12.63 29.58 19.91
CA ASP A 203 -11.75 28.48 20.28
C ASP A 203 -10.67 28.95 21.29
N ARG A 204 -10.81 28.50 22.54
CA ARG A 204 -9.92 28.83 23.67
C ARG A 204 -9.15 27.59 24.13
N LEU A 205 -7.82 27.69 24.17
CA LEU A 205 -6.94 26.67 24.74
C LEU A 205 -6.25 27.24 25.97
N PHE A 206 -6.36 26.55 27.09
CA PHE A 206 -5.70 26.91 28.35
C PHE A 206 -4.43 26.06 28.56
N GLU A 207 -3.51 26.56 29.39
CA GLU A 207 -2.32 25.82 29.83
C GLU A 207 -2.73 24.43 30.38
N SER A 208 -2.01 23.37 30.03
CA SER A 208 -2.36 21.99 30.43
C SER A 208 -2.33 21.70 31.94
N THR A 209 -1.81 22.64 32.74
CA THR A 209 -1.81 22.59 34.20
C THR A 209 -2.94 23.39 34.84
N TYR A 210 -3.73 24.12 34.04
CA TYR A 210 -4.87 24.89 34.51
C TYR A 210 -6.07 23.98 34.72
N ASN A 211 -6.59 23.96 35.96
CA ASN A 211 -7.81 23.27 36.30
C ASN A 211 -8.96 24.27 36.34
N HIS A 212 -10.00 24.01 35.56
CA HIS A 212 -11.18 24.87 35.53
C HIS A 212 -11.98 24.74 36.84
N GLU A 213 -12.20 25.85 37.54
CA GLU A 213 -12.81 25.87 38.88
C GLU A 213 -14.34 25.81 38.90
N SER A 214 -15.02 26.08 37.76
CA SER A 214 -16.49 26.14 37.68
C SER A 214 -17.10 24.95 36.94
N SER A 215 -18.31 24.57 37.32
CA SER A 215 -19.17 23.62 36.59
C SER A 215 -20.01 24.28 35.49
N GLU A 216 -19.74 25.55 35.20
CA GLU A 216 -20.45 26.34 34.19
C GLU A 216 -20.09 25.88 32.77
N PRO A 217 -21.00 26.00 31.79
CA PRO A 217 -20.82 25.45 30.45
C PRO A 217 -19.89 26.29 29.53
N THR A 218 -19.46 27.49 29.94
CA THR A 218 -18.57 28.37 29.16
C THR A 218 -17.34 28.79 29.96
N CYS A 219 -16.24 29.06 29.25
CA CYS A 219 -14.95 29.50 29.83
C CYS A 219 -14.81 31.03 29.95
N ASP A 220 -15.91 31.79 29.99
CA ASP A 220 -15.86 33.26 30.05
C ASP A 220 -15.34 33.78 31.40
N GLU A 221 -15.59 33.04 32.48
CA GLU A 221 -15.15 33.37 33.84
C GLU A 221 -13.80 32.73 34.23
N CYS A 222 -13.21 31.94 33.34
CA CYS A 222 -11.90 31.33 33.56
C CYS A 222 -10.77 32.36 33.47
N ASP A 223 -9.64 32.08 34.12
CA ASP A 223 -8.48 32.98 34.16
C ASP A 223 -7.90 33.17 32.76
N GLN A 224 -8.17 34.32 32.15
CA GLN A 224 -7.73 34.64 30.79
C GLN A 224 -6.19 34.75 30.67
N LEU A 225 -5.47 34.91 31.79
CA LEU A 225 -4.00 34.88 31.81
C LEU A 225 -3.44 33.48 31.58
N LYS A 226 -4.28 32.44 31.74
CA LYS A 226 -3.94 31.03 31.52
C LYS A 226 -4.23 30.53 30.11
N LEU A 227 -4.66 31.42 29.21
CA LEU A 227 -4.84 31.10 27.80
C LEU A 227 -3.50 30.98 27.08
N GLU A 228 -3.34 29.91 26.32
CA GLU A 228 -2.18 29.73 25.45
C GLU A 228 -2.26 30.64 24.22
N ALA A 229 -1.19 31.40 23.99
CA ALA A 229 -1.06 32.22 22.80
C ALA A 229 -0.85 31.34 21.55
N ARG A 230 -1.90 31.21 20.73
CA ARG A 230 -1.86 30.47 19.47
C ARG A 230 -1.77 31.38 18.25
N LYS A 231 -1.08 30.93 17.21
CA LYS A 231 -0.97 31.64 15.93
C LYS A 231 -2.36 31.80 15.29
N ILE A 232 -2.67 32.95 14.70
CA ILE A 232 -3.97 33.17 14.05
C ILE A 232 -4.05 32.37 12.74
N ARG A 233 -5.06 31.51 12.58
CA ARG A 233 -5.26 30.74 11.33
C ARG A 233 -5.67 31.64 10.17
N GLY A 234 -5.30 31.21 8.96
CA GLY A 234 -5.66 31.85 7.70
C GLY A 234 -7.16 31.82 7.40
N SER A 235 -7.82 30.75 7.81
CA SER A 235 -9.23 30.43 7.59
C SER A 235 -9.85 29.85 8.87
N THR A 236 -11.17 29.97 8.99
CA THR A 236 -11.99 29.28 10.01
C THR A 236 -12.45 27.89 9.54
N ASP A 237 -12.03 27.45 8.36
CA ASP A 237 -12.33 26.12 7.83
C ASP A 237 -11.71 25.02 8.72
N PRO A 238 -12.43 23.91 8.95
CA PRO A 238 -11.89 22.75 9.64
C PRO A 238 -10.62 22.21 8.98
N VAL A 239 -9.59 21.95 9.77
CA VAL A 239 -8.37 21.28 9.32
C VAL A 239 -8.48 19.78 9.57
N ILE A 240 -8.07 18.97 8.60
CA ILE A 240 -8.05 17.51 8.72
C ILE A 240 -6.66 17.07 9.18
N HIS A 241 -6.60 16.50 10.37
CA HIS A 241 -5.42 15.89 10.96
C HIS A 241 -5.52 14.39 10.84
N TYR A 242 -4.40 13.75 10.51
CA TYR A 242 -4.34 12.30 10.48
C TYR A 242 -3.31 11.80 11.48
N GLY A 243 -3.74 10.98 12.42
CA GLY A 243 -2.85 10.48 13.46
C GLY A 243 -3.49 9.35 14.25
N ALA A 244 -2.84 8.98 15.35
CA ALA A 244 -3.38 7.94 16.21
C ALA A 244 -4.44 8.50 17.17
N ILE A 245 -5.44 7.69 17.48
CA ILE A 245 -6.54 8.02 18.39
C ILE A 245 -6.46 7.11 19.61
N ALA A 246 -6.52 7.69 20.80
CA ALA A 246 -6.71 6.94 22.04
C ALA A 246 -8.20 6.64 22.25
N SER A 247 -8.53 5.37 22.41
CA SER A 247 -9.89 4.86 22.63
C SER A 247 -10.00 4.22 24.00
N GLY A 248 -11.12 4.34 24.71
CA GLY A 248 -11.29 3.67 26.00
C GLY A 248 -12.69 3.81 26.59
N ASN A 249 -12.97 3.02 27.62
CA ASN A 249 -14.20 3.14 28.42
C ASN A 249 -14.10 4.24 29.49
N GLN A 250 -12.92 4.81 29.72
CA GLN A 250 -12.71 5.98 30.58
C GLN A 250 -12.79 7.28 29.77
N VAL A 251 -13.42 8.31 30.33
CA VAL A 251 -13.43 9.67 29.74
C VAL A 251 -12.14 10.39 30.15
N MET A 252 -11.36 10.87 29.19
CA MET A 252 -10.21 11.75 29.50
C MET A 252 -10.70 13.17 29.81
N LYS A 253 -10.39 13.66 31.02
CA LYS A 253 -10.74 15.02 31.49
C LYS A 253 -9.61 15.72 32.24
N ASP A 254 -8.39 15.21 32.11
CA ASP A 254 -7.22 15.74 32.81
C ASP A 254 -6.13 16.03 31.78
N ALA A 255 -5.87 17.32 31.56
CA ALA A 255 -4.96 17.76 30.50
C ALA A 255 -3.52 17.27 30.72
N THR A 256 -3.10 17.11 31.98
CA THR A 256 -1.77 16.57 32.32
C THR A 256 -1.68 15.08 31.95
N SER A 257 -2.63 14.26 32.41
CA SER A 257 -2.72 12.83 32.06
C SER A 257 -2.91 12.62 30.56
N ARG A 258 -3.70 13.47 29.89
CA ARG A 258 -3.86 13.50 28.43
C ARG A 258 -2.50 13.66 27.75
N ASP A 259 -1.71 14.65 28.15
CA ASP A 259 -0.42 14.94 27.53
C ASP A 259 0.62 13.85 27.80
N GLU A 260 0.60 13.24 28.98
CA GLU A 260 1.42 12.07 29.31
C GLU A 260 1.09 10.87 28.41
N ILE A 261 -0.19 10.51 28.33
CA ILE A 261 -0.67 9.39 27.51
C ILE A 261 -0.45 9.66 26.03
N ALA A 262 -0.67 10.90 25.58
CA ALA A 262 -0.43 11.29 24.19
C ALA A 262 1.05 11.21 23.81
N ARG A 263 1.95 11.52 24.74
CA ARG A 263 3.40 11.36 24.55
C ARG A 263 3.78 9.88 24.49
N GLU A 264 3.26 9.07 25.42
CA GLU A 264 3.53 7.64 25.52
C GLU A 264 3.01 6.84 24.32
N LEU A 265 1.74 7.02 23.96
CA LEU A 265 1.05 6.23 22.93
C LEU A 265 1.09 6.85 21.52
N ASP A 266 1.66 8.04 21.43
CA ASP A 266 1.74 8.79 20.18
C ASP A 266 0.38 9.03 19.51
N VAL A 267 -0.56 9.57 20.29
CA VAL A 267 -1.94 9.90 19.88
C VAL A 267 -2.18 11.41 19.82
N ILE A 268 -3.16 11.82 19.00
CA ILE A 268 -3.54 13.22 18.80
C ILE A 268 -5.02 13.52 19.11
N CYS A 269 -5.79 12.49 19.50
CA CYS A 269 -7.21 12.62 19.84
C CYS A 269 -7.64 11.52 20.81
N PHE A 270 -8.61 11.81 21.68
CA PHE A 270 -9.27 10.85 22.56
C PHE A 270 -10.76 10.70 22.21
N GLU A 271 -11.24 9.47 22.25
CA GLU A 271 -12.65 9.09 22.08
C GLU A 271 -12.92 7.76 22.82
N MET A 272 -14.14 7.21 22.76
CA MET A 272 -14.53 6.09 23.62
C MET A 272 -15.03 4.83 22.91
N GLU A 273 -15.11 4.78 21.58
CA GLU A 273 -15.83 3.71 20.87
C GLU A 273 -14.97 2.91 19.89
N ALA A 274 -14.01 3.55 19.22
CA ALA A 274 -13.37 3.02 18.02
C ALA A 274 -12.63 1.69 18.24
N ALA A 275 -11.99 1.50 19.41
CA ALA A 275 -11.29 0.26 19.70
C ALA A 275 -12.23 -0.96 19.66
N GLY A 276 -13.44 -0.84 20.21
CA GLY A 276 -14.41 -1.92 20.21
C GLY A 276 -15.00 -2.21 18.82
N LEU A 277 -15.19 -1.18 17.99
CA LEU A 277 -15.65 -1.36 16.62
C LEU A 277 -14.63 -2.09 15.75
N MET A 278 -13.35 -1.72 15.91
CA MET A 278 -12.24 -2.32 15.17
C MET A 278 -11.95 -3.78 15.57
N ASP A 279 -12.53 -4.28 16.66
CA ASP A 279 -12.54 -5.72 16.99
C ASP A 279 -13.56 -6.52 16.18
N ILE A 280 -14.59 -5.87 15.64
CA ILE A 280 -15.67 -6.53 14.90
C ILE A 280 -15.43 -6.54 13.39
N MET A 281 -14.93 -5.44 12.84
CA MET A 281 -14.66 -5.31 11.40
C MET A 281 -13.73 -4.13 11.09
N PRO A 282 -13.18 -4.03 9.86
CA PRO A 282 -12.43 -2.86 9.42
C PRO A 282 -13.27 -1.59 9.56
N CYS A 283 -12.80 -0.68 10.42
CA CYS A 283 -13.46 0.59 10.69
C CYS A 283 -12.52 1.77 10.50
N LEU A 284 -13.06 2.90 10.01
CA LEU A 284 -12.39 4.19 10.00
C LEU A 284 -12.99 5.12 11.06
N PRO A 285 -12.24 5.49 12.10
CA PRO A 285 -12.68 6.50 13.05
C PRO A 285 -12.43 7.91 12.51
N ILE A 286 -13.46 8.75 12.54
CA ILE A 286 -13.47 10.13 12.08
C ILE A 286 -14.05 10.99 13.19
N ARG A 287 -13.23 11.82 13.83
CA ARG A 287 -13.60 12.58 15.01
C ARG A 287 -13.54 14.07 14.74
N GLY A 288 -14.67 14.75 14.87
CA GLY A 288 -14.71 16.20 14.95
C GLY A 288 -14.33 16.63 16.35
N ILE A 289 -13.45 17.61 16.46
CA ILE A 289 -12.89 18.01 17.75
C ILE A 289 -13.84 18.98 18.45
N CYS A 290 -14.41 18.56 19.58
CA CYS A 290 -15.37 19.36 20.34
C CYS A 290 -14.82 19.88 21.67
N ASP A 291 -13.72 19.31 22.18
CA ASP A 291 -12.99 19.77 23.36
C ASP A 291 -11.50 19.37 23.25
N TYR A 292 -10.71 19.67 24.28
CA TYR A 292 -9.29 19.29 24.35
C TYR A 292 -9.02 18.14 25.33
N SER A 293 -10.04 17.35 25.68
CA SER A 293 -9.93 16.29 26.70
C SER A 293 -9.35 16.78 28.04
N ASP A 294 -9.68 18.03 28.41
CA ASP A 294 -9.33 18.65 29.67
C ASP A 294 -10.55 18.66 30.61
N SER A 295 -10.46 19.38 31.72
CA SER A 295 -11.54 19.41 32.72
C SER A 295 -12.79 20.14 32.23
N HIS A 296 -12.70 20.90 31.13
CA HIS A 296 -13.79 21.68 30.55
C HIS A 296 -14.46 20.94 29.38
N LYS A 297 -15.75 21.21 29.15
CA LYS A 297 -16.50 20.67 28.01
C LYS A 297 -17.11 21.81 27.21
N ALA A 298 -16.57 22.08 26.03
CA ALA A 298 -17.12 23.09 25.11
C ALA A 298 -18.38 22.54 24.40
N LYS A 299 -19.52 22.54 25.12
CA LYS A 299 -20.76 21.91 24.65
C LYS A 299 -21.32 22.53 23.36
N GLU A 300 -21.12 23.84 23.17
CA GLU A 300 -21.57 24.56 21.97
C GLU A 300 -20.87 24.07 20.69
N TRP A 301 -19.65 23.53 20.82
CA TRP A 301 -18.87 23.02 19.69
C TRP A 301 -19.27 21.61 19.24
N GLN A 302 -20.02 20.86 20.05
CA GLN A 302 -20.32 19.46 19.75
C GLN A 302 -21.11 19.27 18.45
N ARG A 303 -22.08 20.15 18.17
CA ARG A 303 -22.88 20.05 16.94
C ARG A 303 -22.04 20.37 15.70
N TYR A 304 -21.28 21.45 15.75
CA TYR A 304 -20.38 21.81 14.66
C TYR A 304 -19.33 20.71 14.41
N ALA A 305 -18.67 20.23 15.46
CA ALA A 305 -17.71 19.13 15.37
C ALA A 305 -18.33 17.85 14.77
N ALA A 306 -19.55 17.48 15.19
CA ALA A 306 -20.26 16.34 14.60
C ALA A 306 -20.54 16.55 13.10
N ALA A 307 -20.89 17.77 12.69
CA ALA A 307 -21.11 18.10 11.29
C ALA A 307 -19.81 18.05 10.48
N THR A 308 -18.70 18.58 11.00
CA THR A 308 -17.41 18.58 10.28
C THR A 308 -16.92 17.14 10.06
N ALA A 309 -17.02 16.28 11.08
CA ALA A 309 -16.73 14.85 10.96
C ALA A 309 -17.62 14.16 9.91
N ALA A 310 -18.93 14.43 9.93
CA ALA A 310 -19.88 13.87 8.97
C ALA A 310 -19.63 14.34 7.54
N ALA A 311 -19.23 15.61 7.35
CA ALA A 311 -18.87 16.14 6.05
C ALA A 311 -17.60 15.49 5.47
N TYR A 312 -16.60 15.19 6.33
CA TYR A 312 -15.43 14.43 5.87
C TYR A 312 -15.79 12.98 5.54
N ALA A 313 -16.68 12.34 6.30
CA ALA A 313 -17.16 11.01 5.97
C ALA A 313 -17.92 10.97 4.62
N TYR A 314 -18.69 12.01 4.30
CA TYR A 314 -19.30 12.21 2.98
C TYR A 314 -18.24 12.30 1.87
N GLU A 315 -17.24 13.19 2.04
CA GLU A 315 -16.11 13.33 1.11
C GLU A 315 -15.31 12.02 0.96
N PHE A 316 -15.12 11.27 2.05
CA PHE A 316 -14.41 10.00 2.05
C PHE A 316 -15.13 8.97 1.18
N LEU A 317 -16.45 8.89 1.30
CA LEU A 317 -17.25 7.91 0.56
C LEU A 317 -17.36 8.21 -0.93
N GLU A 318 -17.13 9.45 -1.35
CA GLU A 318 -17.00 9.82 -2.76
C GLU A 318 -15.82 9.13 -3.43
N VAL A 319 -14.66 9.11 -2.75
CA VAL A 319 -13.41 8.51 -3.24
C VAL A 319 -13.37 7.00 -2.96
N TRP A 320 -14.08 6.55 -1.94
CA TRP A 320 -14.25 5.13 -1.64
C TRP A 320 -14.94 4.40 -2.81
N GLY A 321 -14.13 3.79 -3.68
CA GLY A 321 -14.58 3.03 -4.84
C GLY A 321 -14.18 1.57 -4.73
N GLY A 322 -14.71 0.86 -3.72
CA GLY A 322 -14.38 -0.54 -3.44
C GLY A 322 -14.18 -1.38 -4.72
N ASP A 323 -13.03 -2.06 -4.80
CA ASP A 323 -12.44 -2.87 -5.90
C ASP A 323 -12.71 -2.38 -7.36
N PRO A 324 -11.70 -2.11 -8.22
CA PRO A 324 -11.85 -1.42 -9.51
C PRO A 324 -12.61 -2.13 -10.66
N GLN A 325 -13.56 -3.03 -10.38
CA GLN A 325 -14.35 -3.69 -11.43
C GLN A 325 -15.79 -3.18 -11.61
N SER A 326 -16.16 -2.04 -11.02
CA SER A 326 -17.42 -1.41 -11.43
C SER A 326 -17.36 0.10 -11.46
N ILE A 327 -17.83 0.63 -12.60
CA ILE A 327 -18.08 2.04 -12.98
C ILE A 327 -16.84 2.66 -13.66
N GLU A 328 -16.73 2.87 -14.98
CA GLU A 328 -17.64 2.94 -16.13
C GLU A 328 -16.81 2.71 -17.42
N ALA A 329 -17.32 1.95 -18.39
CA ALA A 329 -16.90 2.07 -19.79
C ALA A 329 -18.10 1.74 -20.68
N ASP A 330 -18.54 2.74 -21.43
CA ASP A 330 -19.48 2.63 -22.54
C ASP A 330 -19.06 1.52 -23.52
N PHE A 331 -19.77 0.40 -23.47
CA PHE A 331 -19.91 -0.49 -24.61
C PHE A 331 -21.40 -0.67 -24.92
N PRO A 332 -21.78 -0.77 -26.20
CA PRO A 332 -23.18 -0.93 -26.58
C PRO A 332 -23.71 -2.21 -25.95
N LEU A 333 -24.83 -2.09 -25.24
CA LEU A 333 -25.60 -3.17 -24.63
C LEU A 333 -25.48 -4.50 -25.42
N PRO A 334 -24.84 -5.55 -24.87
CA PRO A 334 -25.34 -6.88 -25.05
C PRO A 334 -26.56 -7.00 -24.13
N GLN A 335 -27.71 -7.21 -24.75
CA GLN A 335 -28.97 -7.54 -24.12
C GLN A 335 -28.79 -8.49 -22.93
N ASN A 336 -29.50 -8.21 -21.82
CA ASN A 336 -29.85 -9.13 -20.75
C ASN A 336 -29.03 -10.42 -20.64
N GLY A 337 -28.09 -10.44 -19.71
CA GLY A 337 -27.59 -11.67 -19.11
C GLY A 337 -27.65 -11.56 -17.60
N ASN A 338 -28.67 -12.16 -16.98
CA ASN A 338 -28.55 -12.65 -15.62
C ASN A 338 -27.26 -13.47 -15.56
N ILE A 339 -26.19 -12.97 -14.94
CA ILE A 339 -25.08 -13.85 -14.55
C ILE A 339 -25.67 -14.66 -13.41
N ALA A 340 -26.07 -15.89 -13.72
CA ALA A 340 -26.52 -16.85 -12.74
C ALA A 340 -25.49 -16.93 -11.59
N PRO A 341 -25.91 -17.25 -10.35
CA PRO A 341 -25.00 -17.45 -9.21
C PRO A 341 -23.76 -18.28 -9.53
N SER A 342 -23.88 -19.19 -10.50
CA SER A 342 -22.78 -19.99 -11.05
C SER A 342 -21.61 -19.17 -11.62
N GLY A 343 -21.84 -18.03 -12.30
CA GLY A 343 -20.77 -17.27 -12.95
C GLY A 343 -19.92 -16.43 -11.99
N ARG A 344 -20.50 -15.87 -10.92
CA ARG A 344 -19.74 -15.16 -9.87
C ARG A 344 -18.89 -16.13 -9.05
N ARG A 345 -19.47 -17.27 -8.71
CA ARG A 345 -18.81 -18.36 -7.99
C ARG A 345 -17.58 -18.86 -8.74
N GLU A 346 -17.66 -18.95 -10.06
CA GLU A 346 -16.54 -19.34 -10.93
C GLU A 346 -15.37 -18.34 -10.85
N ILE A 347 -15.65 -17.03 -10.97
CA ILE A 347 -14.62 -15.98 -10.86
C ILE A 347 -13.92 -16.01 -9.49
N LEU A 348 -14.69 -16.12 -8.40
CA LEU A 348 -14.12 -16.19 -7.05
C LEU A 348 -13.28 -17.45 -6.87
N LEU A 349 -13.77 -18.60 -7.34
CA LEU A 349 -13.05 -19.86 -7.28
C LEU A 349 -11.75 -19.81 -8.10
N GLU A 350 -11.75 -19.18 -9.27
CA GLU A 350 -10.55 -18.92 -10.08
C GLU A 350 -9.57 -17.98 -9.37
N SER A 351 -10.07 -16.95 -8.69
CA SER A 351 -9.22 -15.97 -7.99
C SER A 351 -8.43 -16.54 -6.81
N LEU A 352 -8.88 -17.66 -6.23
CA LEU A 352 -8.16 -18.37 -5.18
C LEU A 352 -6.91 -19.08 -5.73
N ASP A 353 -6.92 -19.47 -7.00
CA ASP A 353 -5.78 -20.14 -7.63
C ASP A 353 -4.60 -19.18 -7.80
N PHE A 354 -3.39 -19.70 -7.87
CA PHE A 354 -2.19 -18.93 -8.19
C PHE A 354 -1.12 -19.81 -8.84
N GLU A 355 -0.19 -19.16 -9.53
CA GLU A 355 0.88 -19.87 -10.23
C GLU A 355 1.73 -20.68 -9.25
N ASP A 356 2.05 -21.93 -9.61
CA ASP A 356 2.88 -22.83 -8.82
C ASP A 356 2.37 -23.19 -7.40
N ILE A 357 1.06 -23.05 -7.13
CA ILE A 357 0.36 -23.44 -5.87
C ILE A 357 0.69 -24.84 -5.32
N ASP A 358 1.07 -25.77 -6.21
CA ASP A 358 1.42 -27.16 -5.90
C ASP A 358 2.89 -27.51 -6.19
N SER A 359 3.70 -26.54 -6.62
CA SER A 359 5.06 -26.75 -7.14
C SER A 359 5.97 -27.45 -6.15
N ARG A 360 5.95 -27.02 -4.88
CA ARG A 360 6.73 -27.64 -3.80
C ARG A 360 6.38 -29.11 -3.60
N LYS A 361 5.08 -29.42 -3.50
CA LYS A 361 4.56 -30.79 -3.37
C LYS A 361 4.96 -31.67 -4.55
N ILE A 362 4.93 -31.14 -5.77
CA ILE A 362 5.32 -31.86 -7.00
C ILE A 362 6.81 -32.18 -6.98
N THR A 363 7.65 -31.22 -6.58
CA THR A 363 9.11 -31.32 -6.60
C THR A 363 9.67 -32.28 -5.56
N ILE A 364 9.05 -32.39 -4.38
CA ILE A 364 9.47 -33.35 -3.32
C ILE A 364 9.54 -34.78 -3.88
N LYS A 365 10.67 -35.47 -3.67
CA LYS A 365 10.84 -36.86 -4.13
C LYS A 365 9.82 -37.78 -3.45
N ALA A 366 9.28 -38.74 -4.20
CA ALA A 366 8.41 -39.75 -3.62
C ALA A 366 9.20 -40.60 -2.60
N ALA A 367 8.51 -41.09 -1.55
CA ALA A 367 9.09 -42.04 -0.62
C ALA A 367 9.64 -43.26 -1.39
N TYR A 368 10.81 -43.74 -0.95
CA TYR A 368 11.43 -44.92 -1.53
C TYR A 368 10.54 -46.16 -1.34
N SER A 369 10.71 -47.16 -2.19
CA SER A 369 9.93 -48.39 -2.10
C SER A 369 10.09 -49.00 -0.70
N LYS A 370 8.96 -49.25 -0.02
CA LYS A 370 8.85 -49.81 1.34
C LYS A 370 9.17 -48.87 2.51
N THR A 371 9.61 -47.63 2.29
CA THR A 371 9.80 -46.66 3.39
C THR A 371 8.48 -45.99 3.79
N CYS A 372 8.43 -45.37 4.97
CA CYS A 372 7.31 -44.63 5.58
C CYS A 372 6.09 -45.48 5.94
N GLN A 373 6.09 -46.79 5.64
CA GLN A 373 4.94 -47.68 5.88
C GLN A 373 4.66 -47.92 7.37
N TRP A 374 5.70 -47.85 8.20
CA TRP A 374 5.58 -48.01 9.66
C TRP A 374 4.64 -46.94 10.25
N PHE A 375 4.63 -45.73 9.67
CA PHE A 375 3.83 -44.61 10.16
C PHE A 375 2.34 -44.94 10.17
N LEU A 376 1.87 -45.69 9.16
CA LEU A 376 0.48 -46.12 9.06
C LEU A 376 0.04 -47.11 10.16
N LYS A 377 1.00 -47.67 10.90
CA LYS A 377 0.77 -48.60 12.02
C LYS A 377 1.13 -47.97 13.37
N HIS A 378 1.59 -46.72 13.39
CA HIS A 378 2.01 -46.05 14.61
C HIS A 378 0.78 -45.79 15.51
N PRO A 379 0.85 -46.04 16.84
CA PRO A 379 -0.27 -45.84 17.75
C PRO A 379 -0.90 -44.44 17.64
N ASP A 380 -0.08 -43.39 17.63
CA ASP A 380 -0.59 -42.01 17.55
C ASP A 380 -1.26 -41.73 16.21
N TYR A 381 -0.75 -42.28 15.10
CA TYR A 381 -1.39 -42.09 13.79
C TYR A 381 -2.72 -42.88 13.70
N LEU A 382 -2.77 -44.08 14.28
CA LEU A 382 -4.00 -44.86 14.38
C LEU A 382 -5.05 -44.17 15.26
N SER A 383 -4.63 -43.59 16.38
CA SER A 383 -5.46 -42.75 17.25
C SER A 383 -5.98 -41.52 16.48
N TRP A 384 -5.08 -40.76 15.84
CA TRP A 384 -5.43 -39.57 15.07
C TRP A 384 -6.46 -39.84 13.98
N THR A 385 -6.32 -40.98 13.27
CA THR A 385 -7.24 -41.37 12.20
C THR A 385 -8.53 -42.02 12.71
N ASN A 386 -8.63 -42.36 13.99
CA ASN A 386 -9.81 -42.96 14.60
C ASN A 386 -10.82 -41.89 15.04
N PRO A 387 -12.03 -41.84 14.47
CA PRO A 387 -13.03 -40.84 14.83
C PRO A 387 -13.44 -40.85 16.32
N LYS A 388 -13.24 -41.98 17.02
CA LYS A 388 -13.58 -42.10 18.44
C LYS A 388 -12.60 -41.38 19.36
N ASP A 389 -11.38 -41.15 18.88
CA ASP A 389 -10.30 -40.57 19.69
C ASP A 389 -10.14 -39.07 19.43
N ILE A 390 -10.87 -38.50 18.45
CA ILE A 390 -10.83 -37.08 18.06
C ILE A 390 -10.97 -36.13 19.26
N LEU A 391 -11.86 -36.42 20.21
CA LEU A 391 -12.08 -35.56 21.39
C LEU A 391 -10.84 -35.47 22.31
N GLN A 392 -9.87 -36.37 22.18
CA GLN A 392 -8.65 -36.36 23.01
C GLN A 392 -7.57 -35.43 22.45
N HIS A 393 -7.61 -35.14 21.15
CA HIS A 393 -6.54 -34.44 20.44
C HIS A 393 -7.06 -33.40 19.43
N HIS A 394 -8.36 -33.14 19.42
CA HIS A 394 -9.08 -32.19 18.55
C HIS A 394 -8.67 -32.31 17.07
N GLY A 395 -8.43 -33.52 16.59
CA GLY A 395 -8.02 -33.73 15.19
C GLY A 395 -6.61 -33.22 14.82
N PHE A 396 -5.76 -32.81 15.78
CA PHE A 396 -4.39 -32.35 15.51
C PHE A 396 -3.33 -33.44 15.57
N PHE A 397 -2.39 -33.34 14.62
CA PHE A 397 -1.18 -34.15 14.59
C PHE A 397 0.02 -33.30 14.14
N TRP A 398 1.11 -33.27 14.89
CA TRP A 398 2.29 -32.51 14.54
C TRP A 398 3.53 -33.41 14.45
N ILE A 399 4.13 -33.45 13.26
CA ILE A 399 5.40 -34.12 12.99
C ILE A 399 6.55 -33.12 13.11
N LYS A 400 7.37 -33.27 14.15
CA LYS A 400 8.60 -32.49 14.37
C LYS A 400 9.83 -33.31 13.99
N GLY A 401 10.92 -32.64 13.64
CA GLY A 401 12.21 -33.33 13.49
C GLY A 401 13.32 -32.50 12.87
N LYS A 402 14.53 -33.05 12.88
CA LYS A 402 15.75 -32.37 12.38
C LYS A 402 15.66 -31.92 10.91
N PRO A 403 16.47 -30.91 10.51
CA PRO A 403 16.67 -30.57 9.09
C PRO A 403 17.10 -31.81 8.30
N GLY A 404 16.49 -32.05 7.13
CA GLY A 404 16.81 -33.20 6.29
C GLY A 404 16.35 -34.58 6.82
N ALA A 405 15.57 -34.63 7.90
CA ALA A 405 15.06 -35.89 8.46
C ALA A 405 14.01 -36.61 7.60
N GLY A 406 13.45 -35.96 6.57
CA GLY A 406 12.46 -36.58 5.67
C GLY A 406 10.99 -36.26 5.98
N LYS A 407 10.72 -35.22 6.79
CA LYS A 407 9.37 -34.75 7.15
C LYS A 407 8.46 -34.54 5.94
N SER A 408 8.89 -33.72 4.97
CA SER A 408 8.12 -33.45 3.74
C SER A 408 7.86 -34.70 2.90
N THR A 409 8.79 -35.66 2.91
CA THR A 409 8.61 -36.97 2.25
C THR A 409 7.51 -37.78 2.93
N ILE A 410 7.50 -37.81 4.27
CA ILE A 410 6.43 -38.46 5.05
C ILE A 410 5.10 -37.74 4.85
N MET A 411 5.05 -36.40 4.92
CA MET A 411 3.84 -35.62 4.68
C MET A 411 3.25 -35.90 3.30
N LYS A 412 4.09 -35.93 2.25
CA LYS A 412 3.67 -36.32 0.89
C LYS A 412 3.18 -37.76 0.83
N PHE A 413 3.85 -38.69 1.51
CA PHE A 413 3.43 -40.10 1.58
C PHE A 413 2.06 -40.26 2.24
N LEU A 414 1.85 -39.62 3.40
CA LEU A 414 0.60 -39.65 4.15
C LEU A 414 -0.54 -39.00 3.35
N TYR A 415 -0.30 -37.83 2.76
CA TYR A 415 -1.24 -37.18 1.84
C TYR A 415 -1.66 -38.09 0.70
N LEU A 416 -0.70 -38.69 -0.02
CA LEU A 416 -1.01 -39.59 -1.14
C LEU A 416 -1.78 -40.83 -0.68
N ARG A 417 -1.55 -41.32 0.55
CA ARG A 417 -2.26 -42.46 1.11
C ARG A 417 -3.68 -42.11 1.53
N ALA A 418 -3.87 -40.95 2.15
CA ALA A 418 -5.16 -40.40 2.56
C ALA A 418 -6.02 -40.09 1.32
N LYS A 419 -5.46 -39.39 0.32
CA LYS A 419 -6.15 -39.04 -0.93
C LYS A 419 -6.65 -40.25 -1.72
N ARG A 420 -5.99 -41.42 -1.63
CA ARG A 420 -6.49 -42.67 -2.23
C ARG A 420 -7.73 -43.24 -1.53
N LYS A 421 -8.00 -42.82 -0.29
CA LYS A 421 -9.17 -43.22 0.50
C LYS A 421 -10.35 -42.28 0.32
N ASP A 422 -10.18 -41.15 -0.38
CA ASP A 422 -11.28 -40.26 -0.77
C ASP A 422 -12.31 -41.05 -1.58
N ARG A 423 -13.38 -41.50 -0.91
CA ARG A 423 -14.44 -42.37 -1.45
C ARG A 423 -15.76 -41.61 -1.47
N ASN A 424 -16.52 -41.79 -2.57
CA ASN A 424 -17.95 -41.48 -2.68
C ASN A 424 -18.38 -40.10 -2.12
N SER A 425 -17.57 -39.07 -2.30
CA SER A 425 -17.85 -37.70 -1.83
C SER A 425 -18.07 -37.55 -0.31
N GLN A 426 -17.56 -38.48 0.50
CA GLN A 426 -17.68 -38.44 1.97
C GLN A 426 -16.38 -38.00 2.68
N SER A 427 -15.24 -38.06 2.01
CA SER A 427 -13.97 -37.59 2.57
C SER A 427 -13.16 -36.85 1.51
N LEU A 428 -12.45 -35.80 1.94
CA LEU A 428 -11.58 -35.01 1.11
C LEU A 428 -10.25 -34.76 1.79
N THR A 429 -9.16 -34.98 1.05
CA THR A 429 -7.80 -34.70 1.52
C THR A 429 -7.21 -33.46 0.82
N GLY A 430 -6.96 -32.40 1.58
CA GLY A 430 -6.28 -31.17 1.14
C GLY A 430 -4.80 -31.12 1.54
N SER A 431 -4.00 -30.28 0.89
CA SER A 431 -2.61 -30.05 1.30
C SER A 431 -2.04 -28.71 0.90
N PHE A 432 -1.12 -28.17 1.70
CA PHE A 432 -0.25 -27.06 1.32
C PHE A 432 1.18 -27.31 1.81
N PHE A 433 2.18 -26.98 1.00
CA PHE A 433 3.59 -27.20 1.33
C PHE A 433 4.30 -25.85 1.18
N PHE A 434 4.68 -25.24 2.30
CA PHE A 434 5.43 -23.98 2.27
C PHE A 434 6.75 -24.17 1.51
N ASN A 435 7.14 -23.13 0.78
CA ASN A 435 8.36 -23.11 -0.01
C ASN A 435 9.10 -21.80 0.23
N ALA A 436 10.10 -21.81 1.12
CA ALA A 436 10.96 -20.65 1.39
C ALA A 436 11.66 -20.12 0.13
N ARG A 437 11.77 -20.96 -0.91
CA ARG A 437 12.43 -20.67 -2.19
C ARG A 437 11.45 -20.30 -3.31
N GLY A 438 10.16 -20.28 -3.01
CA GLY A 438 9.09 -19.96 -3.95
C GLY A 438 8.74 -18.47 -3.98
N GLU A 439 7.74 -18.14 -4.78
CA GLU A 439 7.16 -16.79 -4.87
C GLU A 439 6.41 -16.39 -3.59
N GLU A 440 5.97 -15.14 -3.48
CA GLU A 440 5.38 -14.58 -2.26
C GLU A 440 4.22 -15.41 -1.67
N LEU A 441 3.36 -15.98 -2.51
CA LEU A 441 2.24 -16.79 -2.04
C LEU A 441 2.65 -18.20 -1.60
N GLU A 442 3.76 -18.75 -2.08
CA GLU A 442 4.23 -20.08 -1.66
C GLU A 442 4.85 -20.07 -0.25
N LYS A 443 5.23 -18.89 0.26
CA LYS A 443 5.87 -18.70 1.57
C LYS A 443 4.97 -18.03 2.63
N THR A 444 3.72 -17.71 2.30
CA THR A 444 2.81 -16.97 3.21
C THR A 444 1.54 -17.76 3.55
N VAL A 445 0.97 -17.48 4.73
CA VAL A 445 -0.29 -18.11 5.15
C VAL A 445 -1.46 -17.74 4.23
N SER A 446 -1.40 -16.59 3.55
CA SER A 446 -2.39 -16.20 2.54
C SER A 446 -2.47 -17.20 1.40
N GLY A 447 -1.33 -17.62 0.84
CA GLY A 447 -1.32 -18.66 -0.19
C GLY A 447 -1.80 -20.02 0.32
N MET A 448 -1.49 -20.36 1.58
CA MET A 448 -2.02 -21.57 2.22
C MET A 448 -3.54 -21.57 2.30
N TYR A 449 -4.16 -20.52 2.88
CA TYR A 449 -5.62 -20.46 3.01
C TYR A 449 -6.32 -20.46 1.65
N ARG A 450 -5.78 -19.72 0.66
CA ARG A 450 -6.26 -19.77 -0.73
C ARG A 450 -6.30 -21.20 -1.27
N SER A 451 -5.21 -21.93 -1.10
CA SER A 451 -5.08 -23.32 -1.56
C SER A 451 -6.03 -24.28 -0.86
N LEU A 452 -6.15 -24.18 0.47
CA LEU A 452 -7.02 -25.06 1.25
C LEU A 452 -8.50 -24.81 0.95
N VAL A 453 -8.92 -23.54 0.87
CA VAL A 453 -10.30 -23.18 0.48
C VAL A 453 -10.58 -23.66 -0.94
N LEU A 454 -9.69 -23.41 -1.89
CA LEU A 454 -9.85 -23.87 -3.27
C LEU A 454 -10.01 -25.39 -3.37
N GLN A 455 -9.17 -26.15 -2.66
CA GLN A 455 -9.24 -27.61 -2.63
C GLN A 455 -10.54 -28.10 -1.99
N LEU A 456 -10.97 -27.50 -0.88
CA LEU A 456 -12.20 -27.83 -0.18
C LEU A 456 -13.44 -27.61 -1.07
N LEU A 457 -13.51 -26.44 -1.70
CA LEU A 457 -14.64 -26.05 -2.55
C LEU A 457 -14.68 -26.78 -3.90
N LYS A 458 -13.52 -27.16 -4.47
CA LYS A 458 -13.48 -28.03 -5.66
C LYS A 458 -13.82 -29.49 -5.29
N GLY A 459 -13.42 -29.95 -4.11
CA GLY A 459 -13.68 -31.31 -3.63
C GLY A 459 -15.14 -31.54 -3.24
N PHE A 460 -15.80 -30.54 -2.66
CA PHE A 460 -17.22 -30.54 -2.32
C PHE A 460 -17.93 -29.35 -2.99
N PRO A 461 -18.41 -29.50 -4.23
CA PRO A 461 -19.01 -28.39 -4.98
C PRO A 461 -20.26 -27.76 -4.34
N ASP A 462 -20.98 -28.51 -3.51
CA ASP A 462 -22.11 -27.99 -2.74
C ASP A 462 -21.66 -26.94 -1.69
N LEU A 463 -20.44 -27.08 -1.14
CA LEU A 463 -19.87 -26.08 -0.24
C LEU A 463 -19.55 -24.77 -0.95
N GLN A 464 -19.47 -24.73 -2.28
CA GLN A 464 -19.26 -23.47 -3.01
C GLN A 464 -20.38 -22.45 -2.76
N CYS A 465 -21.51 -22.86 -2.18
CA CYS A 465 -22.52 -21.93 -1.67
C CYS A 465 -21.96 -20.95 -0.62
N VAL A 466 -20.86 -21.26 0.08
CA VAL A 466 -20.21 -20.29 0.99
C VAL A 466 -19.61 -19.09 0.25
N LEU A 467 -19.33 -19.21 -1.05
CA LEU A 467 -18.91 -18.08 -1.88
C LEU A 467 -20.07 -17.14 -2.25
N ASP A 468 -21.30 -17.64 -2.15
CA ASP A 468 -22.50 -16.83 -2.37
C ASP A 468 -22.96 -16.13 -1.10
N ASP A 469 -22.40 -16.52 0.06
CA ASP A 469 -22.71 -15.96 1.36
C ASP A 469 -22.25 -14.49 1.42
N PRO A 470 -23.19 -13.53 1.44
CA PRO A 470 -22.87 -12.11 1.44
C PRO A 470 -22.17 -11.65 2.73
N GLU A 471 -22.33 -12.38 3.85
CA GLU A 471 -21.67 -12.08 5.13
C GLU A 471 -20.19 -12.44 5.11
N LEU A 472 -19.83 -13.47 4.33
CA LEU A 472 -18.46 -13.94 4.17
C LEU A 472 -17.78 -13.26 2.99
N VAL A 473 -18.43 -13.24 1.82
CA VAL A 473 -17.85 -12.71 0.58
C VAL A 473 -18.73 -11.57 0.04
N PRO A 474 -18.24 -10.32 0.13
CA PRO A 474 -19.01 -9.17 -0.30
C PRO A 474 -19.45 -9.27 -1.76
N ARG A 475 -20.69 -8.88 -2.08
CA ARG A 475 -21.29 -9.03 -3.44
C ARG A 475 -20.52 -8.42 -4.62
N GLY A 476 -19.58 -7.51 -4.37
CA GLY A 476 -18.73 -6.86 -5.37
C GLY A 476 -17.27 -7.32 -5.33
N GLN A 477 -16.96 -8.37 -4.56
CA GLN A 477 -15.65 -9.01 -4.59
C GLN A 477 -15.47 -9.69 -5.96
N ALA A 478 -14.55 -9.17 -6.76
CA ALA A 478 -14.19 -9.75 -8.07
C ALA A 478 -12.77 -10.35 -8.09
N GLY A 479 -11.89 -9.91 -7.18
CA GLY A 479 -10.56 -10.47 -6.96
C GLY A 479 -10.48 -11.49 -5.82
N CYS A 480 -9.26 -11.97 -5.54
CA CYS A 480 -9.00 -12.87 -4.41
C CYS A 480 -9.42 -12.22 -3.08
N PRO A 481 -10.16 -12.93 -2.21
CA PRO A 481 -10.51 -12.42 -0.89
C PRO A 481 -9.28 -12.13 -0.01
N SER A 482 -9.44 -11.23 0.97
CA SER A 482 -8.39 -10.93 1.97
C SER A 482 -8.16 -12.11 2.91
N LEU A 483 -7.03 -12.13 3.62
CA LEU A 483 -6.67 -13.21 4.54
C LEU A 483 -7.77 -13.54 5.57
N ASN A 484 -8.41 -12.52 6.15
CA ASN A 484 -9.49 -12.71 7.11
C ASN A 484 -10.72 -13.35 6.47
N ILE A 485 -11.10 -12.92 5.25
CA ILE A 485 -12.20 -13.54 4.51
C ILE A 485 -11.86 -14.99 4.14
N LEU A 486 -10.60 -15.28 3.78
CA LEU A 486 -10.17 -16.64 3.49
C LEU A 486 -10.24 -17.56 4.73
N LYS A 487 -9.88 -17.04 5.92
CA LYS A 487 -10.10 -17.71 7.20
C LYS A 487 -11.60 -18.01 7.39
N ASP A 488 -12.45 -17.00 7.29
CA ASP A 488 -13.89 -17.15 7.50
C ASP A 488 -14.55 -18.11 6.49
N LEU A 489 -14.11 -18.06 5.22
CA LEU A 489 -14.52 -19.01 4.18
C LEU A 489 -14.13 -20.44 4.52
N LEU A 490 -12.90 -20.67 4.99
CA LEU A 490 -12.45 -21.99 5.42
C LEU A 490 -13.30 -22.47 6.60
N ARG A 491 -13.50 -21.63 7.63
CA ARG A 491 -14.32 -21.96 8.80
C ARG A 491 -15.74 -22.34 8.39
N SER A 492 -16.42 -21.50 7.62
CA SER A 492 -17.80 -21.74 7.18
C SER A 492 -17.92 -22.99 6.31
N ALA A 493 -16.98 -23.21 5.39
CA ALA A 493 -16.98 -24.41 4.55
C ALA A 493 -16.74 -25.68 5.38
N VAL A 494 -15.83 -25.65 6.35
CA VAL A 494 -15.55 -26.79 7.24
C VAL A 494 -16.75 -27.10 8.14
N LEU A 495 -17.37 -26.09 8.76
CA LEU A 495 -18.53 -26.30 9.62
C LEU A 495 -19.76 -26.85 8.86
N LYS A 496 -19.83 -26.63 7.54
CA LYS A 496 -20.87 -27.19 6.64
C LYS A 496 -20.55 -28.60 6.10
N LEU A 497 -19.52 -29.27 6.62
CA LEU A 497 -19.17 -30.64 6.17
C LEU A 497 -20.22 -31.69 6.56
N ASP A 498 -21.09 -31.43 7.54
CA ASP A 498 -22.05 -32.40 8.07
C ASP A 498 -21.36 -33.74 8.43
N GLN A 499 -21.74 -34.85 7.80
CA GLN A 499 -21.15 -36.19 8.01
C GLN A 499 -19.84 -36.43 7.25
N ARG A 500 -19.40 -35.47 6.42
CA ARG A 500 -18.17 -35.57 5.63
C ARG A 500 -16.95 -35.24 6.47
N SER A 501 -15.79 -35.73 6.05
CA SER A 501 -14.51 -35.42 6.71
C SER A 501 -13.57 -34.65 5.81
N PHE A 502 -12.88 -33.66 6.38
CA PHE A 502 -11.79 -32.95 5.72
C PHE A 502 -10.48 -33.18 6.47
N THR A 503 -9.47 -33.69 5.77
CA THR A 503 -8.12 -33.89 6.30
C THR A 503 -7.15 -32.97 5.56
N CYS A 504 -6.42 -32.12 6.26
CA CYS A 504 -5.42 -31.24 5.65
C CYS A 504 -3.99 -31.54 6.13
N TYR A 505 -3.07 -31.62 5.16
CA TYR A 505 -1.63 -31.77 5.41
C TYR A 505 -0.91 -30.46 5.08
N ILE A 506 -0.35 -29.81 6.09
CA ILE A 506 0.34 -28.52 5.96
C ILE A 506 1.80 -28.73 6.38
N ASP A 507 2.71 -28.66 5.41
CA ASP A 507 4.13 -29.02 5.57
C ASP A 507 5.04 -27.79 5.63
N ALA A 508 6.14 -27.91 6.38
CA ALA A 508 7.23 -26.95 6.46
C ALA A 508 6.84 -25.58 7.05
N LEU A 509 6.16 -25.59 8.20
CA LEU A 509 5.76 -24.35 8.90
C LEU A 509 6.97 -23.46 9.22
N ASP A 510 8.17 -24.03 9.40
CA ASP A 510 9.42 -23.30 9.62
C ASP A 510 9.90 -22.49 8.40
N GLU A 511 9.25 -22.63 7.24
CA GLU A 511 9.54 -21.87 6.02
C GLU A 511 8.62 -20.63 5.85
N CYS A 512 7.76 -20.34 6.84
CA CYS A 512 6.88 -19.16 6.90
C CYS A 512 7.30 -18.19 8.02
N ASP A 513 6.80 -16.95 7.98
CA ASP A 513 7.02 -15.96 9.03
C ASP A 513 6.53 -16.46 10.39
N GLU A 514 7.35 -16.30 11.42
CA GLU A 514 7.11 -16.83 12.76
C GLU A 514 5.79 -16.36 13.37
N GLN A 515 5.49 -15.06 13.25
CA GLN A 515 4.25 -14.50 13.80
C GLN A 515 3.04 -15.03 13.04
N GLN A 516 3.13 -15.14 11.72
CA GLN A 516 2.04 -15.70 10.91
C GLN A 516 1.77 -17.17 11.25
N VAL A 517 2.80 -17.95 11.59
CA VAL A 517 2.65 -19.35 12.00
C VAL A 517 1.94 -19.45 13.36
N MET A 518 2.29 -18.59 14.33
CA MET A 518 1.61 -18.54 15.63
C MET A 518 0.12 -18.25 15.45
N ASP A 519 -0.23 -17.18 14.74
CA ASP A 519 -1.61 -16.77 14.48
C ASP A 519 -2.41 -17.81 13.66
N MET A 520 -1.70 -18.62 12.86
CA MET A 520 -2.29 -19.70 12.07
C MET A 520 -2.59 -20.92 12.96
N VAL A 521 -1.64 -21.34 13.80
CA VAL A 521 -1.82 -22.49 14.70
C VAL A 521 -2.99 -22.21 15.66
N GLU A 522 -3.01 -21.04 16.30
CA GLU A 522 -4.11 -20.64 17.19
C GLU A 522 -5.47 -20.67 16.47
N TYR A 523 -5.53 -20.13 15.25
CA TYR A 523 -6.77 -20.17 14.46
C TYR A 523 -7.25 -21.60 14.17
N PHE A 524 -6.35 -22.52 13.82
CA PHE A 524 -6.74 -23.89 13.57
C PHE A 524 -7.15 -24.58 14.88
N GLU A 525 -6.51 -24.26 16.01
CA GLU A 525 -6.88 -24.80 17.33
C GLU A 525 -8.34 -24.45 17.66
N ASP A 526 -8.69 -23.17 17.54
CA ASP A 526 -10.06 -22.68 17.74
C ASP A 526 -11.05 -23.33 16.77
N LEU A 527 -10.66 -23.54 15.51
CA LEU A 527 -11.52 -24.17 14.51
C LEU A 527 -11.76 -25.65 14.83
N ALA A 528 -10.73 -26.38 15.25
CA ALA A 528 -10.84 -27.82 15.50
C ALA A 528 -11.55 -28.12 16.81
N GLU A 529 -11.38 -27.27 17.84
CA GLU A 529 -12.16 -27.32 19.07
C GLU A 529 -13.66 -27.15 18.76
N GLN A 530 -14.02 -26.11 18.01
CA GLN A 530 -15.41 -25.91 17.57
C GLN A 530 -15.94 -27.11 16.76
N CYS A 531 -15.14 -27.65 15.83
CA CYS A 531 -15.54 -28.83 15.06
C CYS A 531 -15.77 -30.06 15.94
N ALA A 532 -14.94 -30.25 16.97
CA ALA A 532 -15.06 -31.37 17.90
C ALA A 532 -16.35 -31.27 18.73
N GLU A 533 -16.73 -30.07 19.18
CA GLU A 533 -17.99 -29.80 19.88
C GLU A 533 -19.21 -30.02 18.98
N ASP A 534 -19.15 -29.55 17.73
CA ASP A 534 -20.23 -29.65 16.75
C ASP A 534 -20.32 -31.04 16.08
N GLY A 535 -19.39 -31.96 16.38
CA GLY A 535 -19.32 -33.29 15.78
C GLY A 535 -18.87 -33.31 14.32
N VAL A 536 -18.28 -32.21 13.84
CA VAL A 536 -17.71 -32.05 12.50
C VAL A 536 -16.32 -32.69 12.43
N ARG A 537 -16.04 -33.44 11.36
CA ARG A 537 -14.78 -34.19 11.22
C ARG A 537 -13.70 -33.39 10.49
N LEU A 538 -12.94 -32.60 11.24
CA LEU A 538 -11.71 -31.95 10.77
C LEU A 538 -10.47 -32.65 11.34
N GLN A 539 -9.48 -32.89 10.48
CA GLN A 539 -8.16 -33.41 10.89
C GLN A 539 -7.05 -32.58 10.26
N VAL A 540 -6.12 -32.10 11.08
CA VAL A 540 -5.02 -31.22 10.66
C VAL A 540 -3.70 -31.89 11.01
N CYS A 541 -2.83 -32.04 10.02
CA CYS A 541 -1.47 -32.54 10.21
C CYS A 541 -0.46 -31.45 9.84
N PHE A 542 0.34 -31.03 10.82
CA PHE A 542 1.44 -30.08 10.64
C PHE A 542 2.80 -30.78 10.57
N SER A 543 3.75 -30.17 9.85
CA SER A 543 5.15 -30.55 9.94
C SER A 543 6.06 -29.33 10.11
N SER A 544 7.09 -29.45 10.94
CA SER A 544 8.08 -28.40 11.12
C SER A 544 9.42 -28.94 11.61
N ARG A 545 10.46 -28.11 11.57
CA ARG A 545 11.63 -28.30 12.44
C ARG A 545 11.25 -28.14 13.92
N HIS A 546 12.19 -28.46 14.80
CA HIS A 546 12.06 -28.16 16.23
C HIS A 546 11.84 -26.66 16.40
N TYR A 547 10.63 -26.30 16.81
CA TYR A 547 10.20 -24.92 16.97
C TYR A 547 10.08 -24.66 18.48
N PRO A 548 10.96 -23.85 19.09
CA PRO A 548 11.00 -23.71 20.54
C PRO A 548 9.83 -22.88 21.11
N PHE A 549 9.15 -22.07 20.28
CA PHE A 549 8.15 -21.10 20.74
C PHE A 549 6.70 -21.42 20.34
N VAL A 550 6.47 -22.47 19.55
CA VAL A 550 5.11 -22.85 19.11
C VAL A 550 4.81 -24.23 19.66
N ASP A 551 3.86 -24.26 20.59
CA ASP A 551 3.32 -25.46 21.19
C ASP A 551 1.82 -25.54 20.93
N ILE A 552 1.33 -26.74 20.66
CA ILE A 552 -0.11 -26.99 20.52
C ILE A 552 -0.67 -27.31 21.90
N ARG A 553 -1.77 -26.66 22.27
CA ARG A 553 -2.47 -26.86 23.54
C ARG A 553 -3.07 -28.26 23.63
N VAL A 554 -3.65 -28.74 22.52
CA VAL A 554 -4.31 -30.05 22.43
C VAL A 554 -3.97 -30.70 21.09
N GLY A 555 -3.28 -31.83 21.13
CA GLY A 555 -2.97 -32.61 19.92
C GLY A 555 -1.90 -33.67 20.13
N LEU A 556 -1.64 -34.47 19.10
CA LEU A 556 -0.59 -35.48 19.10
C LEU A 556 0.68 -34.91 18.50
N CYS A 557 1.83 -35.15 19.14
CA CYS A 557 3.14 -34.71 18.65
C CYS A 557 4.08 -35.91 18.50
N LEU A 558 4.72 -36.02 17.33
CA LEU A 558 5.68 -37.09 17.03
C LEU A 558 7.01 -36.47 16.58
N ILE A 559 8.09 -36.83 17.27
CA ILE A 559 9.45 -36.45 16.90
C ILE A 559 10.04 -37.57 16.03
N LEU A 560 10.33 -37.25 14.77
CA LEU A 560 10.61 -38.24 13.74
C LEU A 560 11.88 -39.07 14.00
N GLU A 561 12.97 -38.42 14.38
CA GLU A 561 14.25 -39.07 14.67
C GLU A 561 14.27 -39.97 15.91
N GLU A 562 13.24 -39.89 16.76
CA GLU A 562 13.10 -40.75 17.95
C GLU A 562 12.31 -42.03 17.65
N GLN A 563 11.74 -42.15 16.44
CA GLN A 563 10.89 -43.29 16.09
C GLN A 563 11.70 -44.46 15.53
N ALA A 564 11.55 -45.64 16.15
CA ALA A 564 12.19 -46.87 15.68
C ALA A 564 11.82 -47.21 14.23
N GLY A 565 10.59 -46.92 13.81
CA GLY A 565 10.14 -47.11 12.43
C GLY A 565 10.90 -46.21 11.43
N HIS A 566 11.21 -44.98 11.83
CA HIS A 566 12.02 -44.06 11.02
C HIS A 566 13.44 -44.58 10.85
N THR A 567 14.07 -45.05 11.93
CA THR A 567 15.38 -45.75 11.86
C THR A 567 15.32 -46.97 10.92
N GLY A 568 14.21 -47.72 10.93
CA GLY A 568 13.97 -48.82 9.99
C GLY A 568 13.86 -48.39 8.52
N ASP A 569 13.35 -47.19 8.24
CA ASP A 569 13.34 -46.63 6.88
C ASP A 569 14.76 -46.29 6.41
N LEU A 570 15.61 -45.72 7.28
CA LEU A 570 17.02 -45.45 6.99
C LEU A 570 17.76 -46.77 6.68
N GLU A 571 17.56 -47.80 7.50
CA GLU A 571 18.10 -49.15 7.27
C GLU A 571 17.67 -49.71 5.91
N THR A 572 16.37 -49.65 5.62
CA THR A 572 15.81 -50.15 4.36
C THR A 572 16.42 -49.42 3.16
N TYR A 573 16.62 -48.11 3.28
CA TYR A 573 17.25 -47.31 2.24
C TYR A 573 18.71 -47.70 2.00
N ILE A 574 19.52 -47.78 3.07
CA ILE A 574 20.94 -48.18 3.01
C ILE A 574 21.06 -49.55 2.34
N LYS A 575 20.32 -50.54 2.83
CA LYS A 575 20.34 -51.91 2.31
C LYS A 575 19.97 -51.99 0.82
N SER A 576 19.08 -51.12 0.36
CA SER A 576 18.60 -51.12 -1.03
C SER A 576 19.52 -50.37 -1.99
N HIS A 577 20.28 -49.37 -1.50
CA HIS A 577 21.05 -48.45 -2.36
C HIS A 577 22.57 -48.56 -2.21
N LEU A 578 23.08 -49.09 -1.10
CA LEU A 578 24.51 -49.33 -0.90
C LEU A 578 24.91 -50.61 -1.66
N ARG A 579 25.74 -50.46 -2.70
CA ARG A 579 26.09 -51.52 -3.66
C ARG A 579 27.25 -52.40 -3.18
N VAL A 580 27.25 -52.80 -1.92
CA VAL A 580 28.23 -53.72 -1.34
C VAL A 580 27.69 -55.15 -1.42
N ARG A 581 28.47 -56.04 -2.06
CA ARG A 581 28.06 -57.44 -2.31
C ARG A 581 28.28 -58.37 -1.10
N ASP A 582 29.19 -57.99 -0.21
CA ASP A 582 29.51 -58.76 1.00
C ASP A 582 28.47 -58.46 2.08
N PRO A 583 27.64 -59.44 2.51
CA PRO A 583 26.60 -59.22 3.51
C PRO A 583 27.14 -58.83 4.89
N SER A 584 28.31 -59.35 5.27
CA SER A 584 28.91 -59.09 6.59
C SER A 584 29.40 -57.65 6.69
N LEU A 585 30.14 -57.20 5.68
CA LEU A 585 30.58 -55.82 5.54
C LEU A 585 29.40 -54.85 5.39
N LEU A 586 28.35 -55.25 4.66
CA LEU A 586 27.16 -54.42 4.51
C LEU A 586 26.46 -54.18 5.86
N ALA A 587 26.32 -55.22 6.69
CA ALA A 587 25.72 -55.10 8.02
C ALA A 587 26.53 -54.18 8.94
N GLU A 588 27.85 -54.33 8.97
CA GLU A 588 28.75 -53.48 9.76
C GLU A 588 28.70 -52.01 9.32
N LEU A 589 28.76 -51.74 8.01
CA LEU A 589 28.64 -50.39 7.48
C LEU A 589 27.27 -49.79 7.79
N GLN A 590 26.21 -50.58 7.70
CA GLN A 590 24.85 -50.13 7.96
C GLN A 590 24.67 -49.69 9.42
N GLU A 591 25.14 -50.50 10.39
CA GLU A 591 25.08 -50.17 11.83
C GLU A 591 25.77 -48.83 12.11
N LYS A 592 27.00 -48.68 11.63
CA LYS A 592 27.79 -47.45 11.83
C LYS A 592 27.19 -46.23 11.13
N MET A 593 26.59 -46.41 9.95
CA MET A 593 25.89 -45.33 9.25
C MET A 593 24.65 -44.86 10.01
N LEU A 594 23.88 -45.78 10.60
CA LEU A 594 22.68 -45.43 11.37
C LEU A 594 23.03 -44.63 12.64
N GLU A 595 24.10 -45.03 13.33
CA GLU A 595 24.62 -44.31 14.49
C GLU A 595 25.01 -42.86 14.12
N LYS A 596 25.84 -42.70 13.07
CA LYS A 596 26.34 -41.38 12.66
C LYS A 596 25.25 -40.48 12.06
N ALA A 597 24.26 -41.05 11.37
CA ALA A 597 23.18 -40.27 10.75
C ALA A 597 22.28 -39.57 11.78
N SER A 598 22.17 -40.09 13.01
CA SER A 598 21.36 -39.51 14.09
C SER A 598 19.93 -39.11 13.64
N GLY A 599 19.31 -39.94 12.80
CA GLY A 599 17.96 -39.74 12.25
C GLY A 599 17.86 -38.80 11.03
N VAL A 600 18.96 -38.24 10.53
CA VAL A 600 18.99 -37.34 9.37
C VAL A 600 19.03 -38.13 8.07
N PHE A 601 17.89 -38.25 7.38
CA PHE A 601 17.77 -39.03 6.15
C PHE A 601 18.64 -38.48 5.01
N MET A 602 18.75 -37.16 4.87
CA MET A 602 19.60 -36.51 3.87
C MET A 602 21.07 -36.92 4.00
N TRP A 603 21.56 -37.04 5.24
CA TRP A 603 22.91 -37.51 5.52
C TRP A 603 23.13 -38.91 4.94
N VAL A 604 22.18 -39.82 5.19
CA VAL A 604 22.24 -41.20 4.66
C VAL A 604 22.27 -41.22 3.13
N VAL A 605 21.42 -40.41 2.48
CA VAL A 605 21.37 -40.32 1.01
C VAL A 605 22.73 -39.93 0.44
N LEU A 606 23.34 -38.89 0.99
CA LEU A 606 24.65 -38.38 0.56
C LEU A 606 25.77 -39.38 0.83
N VAL A 607 25.81 -39.98 2.03
CA VAL A 607 26.89 -40.90 2.42
C VAL A 607 26.81 -42.23 1.67
N VAL A 608 25.61 -42.73 1.36
CA VAL A 608 25.46 -43.91 0.49
C VAL A 608 26.09 -43.66 -0.88
N GLU A 609 25.93 -42.46 -1.45
CA GLU A 609 26.58 -42.10 -2.71
C GLU A 609 28.11 -42.03 -2.57
N VAL A 610 28.62 -41.42 -1.51
CA VAL A 610 30.07 -41.38 -1.19
C VAL A 610 30.66 -42.79 -1.11
N LEU A 611 30.05 -43.68 -0.33
CA LEU A 611 30.52 -45.06 -0.17
C LEU A 611 30.36 -45.87 -1.47
N ASN A 612 29.33 -45.63 -2.27
CA ASN A 612 29.19 -46.27 -3.58
C ASN A 612 30.31 -45.87 -4.55
N VAL A 613 30.78 -44.62 -4.51
CA VAL A 613 31.95 -44.19 -5.29
C VAL A 613 33.21 -44.94 -4.85
N GLU A 614 33.46 -45.03 -3.54
CA GLU A 614 34.64 -45.72 -2.99
C GLU A 614 34.58 -47.25 -3.21
N ASN A 615 33.39 -47.82 -3.15
CA ASN A 615 33.14 -49.21 -3.51
C ASN A 615 33.47 -49.48 -4.99
N ARG A 616 33.16 -48.56 -5.91
CA ARG A 616 33.56 -48.66 -7.32
C ARG A 616 35.08 -48.57 -7.52
N ARG A 617 35.80 -47.93 -6.59
CA ARG A 617 37.27 -47.84 -6.57
C ARG A 617 37.96 -49.07 -5.96
N GLY A 618 37.24 -50.18 -5.77
CA GLY A 618 37.82 -51.45 -5.32
C GLY A 618 37.76 -51.70 -3.82
N ARG A 619 36.96 -50.93 -3.06
CA ARG A 619 36.67 -51.14 -1.61
C ARG A 619 37.86 -51.00 -0.66
N LEU A 620 39.00 -50.51 -1.12
CA LEU A 620 40.26 -50.45 -0.35
C LEU A 620 40.15 -49.66 0.97
N SER A 621 39.24 -48.70 1.05
CA SER A 621 39.13 -47.76 2.17
C SER A 621 37.68 -47.53 2.65
N LEU A 622 36.73 -48.42 2.34
CA LEU A 622 35.31 -48.22 2.65
C LEU A 622 35.04 -47.91 4.13
N LYS A 623 35.63 -48.70 5.03
CA LYS A 623 35.47 -48.51 6.48
C LYS A 623 36.07 -47.18 6.90
N THR A 624 37.35 -46.95 6.57
CA THR A 624 38.08 -45.71 6.86
C THR A 624 37.31 -44.48 6.38
N ARG A 625 36.75 -44.51 5.17
CA ARG A 625 35.96 -43.41 4.64
C ARG A 625 34.70 -43.14 5.44
N LEU A 626 33.99 -44.17 5.90
CA LEU A 626 32.85 -43.97 6.78
C LEU A 626 33.25 -43.39 8.16
N GLU A 627 34.46 -43.70 8.66
CA GLU A 627 34.96 -43.11 9.91
C GLU A 627 35.25 -41.62 9.77
N GLU A 628 35.86 -41.21 8.66
CA GLU A 628 36.23 -39.82 8.37
C GLU A 628 35.02 -38.93 8.09
N VAL A 629 33.94 -39.48 7.51
CA VAL A 629 32.73 -38.72 7.20
C VAL A 629 32.12 -38.13 8.48
N PRO A 630 31.87 -36.81 8.59
CA PRO A 630 31.36 -36.20 9.81
C PRO A 630 29.88 -36.55 10.04
N SER A 631 29.45 -36.59 11.31
CA SER A 631 28.05 -36.91 11.67
C SER A 631 27.09 -35.73 11.49
N GLY A 632 27.59 -34.49 11.52
CA GLY A 632 26.80 -33.28 11.29
C GLY A 632 26.55 -33.05 9.79
N LEU A 633 25.33 -32.63 9.42
CA LEU A 633 24.97 -32.39 8.02
C LEU A 633 25.76 -31.22 7.41
N SER A 634 26.00 -30.16 8.17
CA SER A 634 26.76 -28.97 7.74
C SER A 634 28.23 -29.31 7.46
N GLU A 635 28.89 -30.02 8.39
CA GLU A 635 30.25 -30.53 8.16
C GLU A 635 30.30 -31.53 7.00
N LEU A 636 29.26 -32.34 6.79
CA LEU A 636 29.18 -33.24 5.64
C LEU A 636 29.14 -32.46 4.32
N PHE A 637 28.35 -31.38 4.22
CA PHE A 637 28.35 -30.55 3.02
C PHE A 637 29.71 -29.93 2.76
N LYS A 638 30.38 -29.43 3.80
CA LYS A 638 31.74 -28.88 3.71
C LYS A 638 32.74 -29.93 3.20
N ASP A 639 32.71 -31.14 3.75
CA ASP A 639 33.59 -32.23 3.32
C ASP A 639 33.30 -32.68 1.88
N LEU A 640 32.03 -32.74 1.48
CA LEU A 640 31.62 -33.04 0.10
C LEU A 640 32.15 -32.00 -0.88
N LEU A 641 32.07 -30.72 -0.53
CA LEU A 641 32.49 -29.61 -1.40
C LEU A 641 34.02 -29.51 -1.48
N ARG A 642 34.75 -29.82 -0.40
CA ARG A 642 36.22 -29.85 -0.34
C ARG A 642 36.86 -31.15 -0.84
N ARG A 643 36.07 -32.17 -1.18
CA ARG A 643 36.57 -33.50 -1.56
C ARG A 643 37.55 -33.47 -2.73
N ASP A 644 37.32 -32.59 -3.69
CA ASP A 644 38.25 -32.26 -4.76
C ASP A 644 38.31 -30.74 -4.97
N ASN A 645 39.50 -30.24 -5.29
CA ASN A 645 39.70 -28.82 -5.62
C ASN A 645 39.48 -28.56 -7.12
N THR A 646 38.83 -29.49 -7.83
CA THR A 646 38.50 -29.33 -9.24
C THR A 646 37.29 -28.40 -9.38
N ASN A 647 37.39 -27.46 -10.32
CA ASN A 647 36.32 -26.54 -10.71
C ASN A 647 35.73 -25.72 -9.52
N LEU A 648 36.55 -25.32 -8.55
CA LEU A 648 36.08 -24.53 -7.40
C LEU A 648 35.44 -23.20 -7.81
N GLU A 649 35.92 -22.57 -8.88
CA GLU A 649 35.34 -21.33 -9.40
C GLU A 649 33.95 -21.57 -10.04
N GLU A 650 33.79 -22.65 -10.82
CA GLU A 650 32.48 -23.07 -11.36
C GLU A 650 31.47 -23.32 -10.24
N LEU A 651 31.91 -23.99 -9.16
CA LEU A 651 31.11 -24.24 -7.97
C LEU A 651 30.73 -22.97 -7.23
N LEU A 652 31.68 -22.06 -7.04
CA LEU A 652 31.42 -20.79 -6.37
C LEU A 652 30.37 -19.98 -7.15
N LEU A 653 30.56 -19.84 -8.46
CA LEU A 653 29.61 -19.11 -9.31
C LEU A 653 28.23 -19.77 -9.33
N SER A 654 28.17 -21.10 -9.41
CA SER A 654 26.94 -21.90 -9.28
C SER A 654 26.17 -21.54 -8.01
N ILE A 655 26.85 -21.55 -6.85
CA ILE A 655 26.26 -21.23 -5.56
C ILE A 655 25.79 -19.77 -5.52
N LEU A 656 26.62 -18.82 -5.97
CA LEU A 656 26.29 -17.40 -5.94
C LEU A 656 25.08 -17.07 -6.82
N TRP A 657 24.93 -17.66 -8.00
CA TRP A 657 23.76 -17.41 -8.85
C TRP A 657 22.46 -17.95 -8.26
N ILE A 658 22.50 -19.12 -7.63
CA ILE A 658 21.30 -19.65 -6.94
C ILE A 658 20.92 -18.76 -5.74
N LEU A 659 21.91 -18.14 -5.09
CA LEU A 659 21.69 -17.31 -3.90
C LEU A 659 21.28 -15.87 -4.19
N LEU A 660 21.90 -15.23 -5.18
CA LEU A 660 21.87 -13.77 -5.39
C LEU A 660 21.09 -13.32 -6.62
N SER A 661 20.60 -14.25 -7.45
CA SER A 661 19.72 -13.87 -8.55
C SER A 661 18.39 -13.32 -8.02
N GLU A 662 17.94 -12.19 -8.57
CA GLU A 662 16.72 -11.49 -8.13
C GLU A 662 15.45 -12.35 -8.30
N ARG A 663 15.48 -13.22 -9.32
CA ARG A 663 14.54 -14.32 -9.49
C ARG A 663 15.32 -15.60 -9.80
N PRO A 664 14.82 -16.80 -9.44
CA PRO A 664 15.45 -18.05 -9.83
C PRO A 664 15.69 -18.12 -11.35
N LEU A 665 16.89 -18.54 -11.74
CA LEU A 665 17.26 -18.67 -13.14
C LEU A 665 16.63 -19.92 -13.76
N LYS A 666 16.19 -19.80 -15.01
CA LYS A 666 15.81 -20.97 -15.83
C LYS A 666 17.05 -21.81 -16.14
N PRO A 667 16.92 -23.12 -16.44
CA PRO A 667 18.07 -23.97 -16.77
C PRO A 667 18.97 -23.39 -17.87
N GLU A 668 18.37 -22.86 -18.93
CA GLU A 668 19.07 -22.22 -20.03
C GLU A 668 19.72 -20.89 -19.65
N GLU A 669 19.08 -20.09 -18.79
CA GLU A 669 19.65 -18.84 -18.27
C GLU A 669 20.86 -19.13 -17.36
N TYR A 670 20.72 -20.11 -16.47
CA TYR A 670 21.76 -20.57 -15.57
C TYR A 670 22.99 -21.09 -16.32
N TYR A 671 22.78 -21.89 -17.37
CA TYR A 671 23.87 -22.39 -18.21
C TYR A 671 24.67 -21.27 -18.88
N HIS A 672 23.97 -20.27 -19.44
CA HIS A 672 24.63 -19.14 -20.08
C HIS A 672 25.27 -18.17 -19.07
N ALA A 673 24.69 -18.02 -17.87
CA ALA A 673 25.32 -17.30 -16.77
C ALA A 673 26.63 -17.99 -16.35
N LEU A 674 26.61 -19.32 -16.19
CA LEU A 674 27.78 -20.21 -15.99
C LEU A 674 28.89 -19.93 -16.97
N TRP A 675 28.58 -20.08 -18.25
CA TRP A 675 29.53 -19.81 -19.31
C TRP A 675 30.09 -18.39 -19.23
N SER A 676 29.23 -17.38 -19.04
CA SER A 676 29.67 -15.98 -19.03
C SER A 676 30.55 -15.63 -17.84
N GLY A 677 30.30 -16.22 -16.66
CA GLY A 677 31.14 -16.04 -15.48
C GLY A 677 32.49 -16.74 -15.64
N LEU A 678 32.50 -17.99 -16.10
CA LEU A 678 33.74 -18.74 -16.34
C LEU A 678 34.60 -18.14 -17.46
N SER A 679 33.99 -17.58 -18.49
CA SER A 679 34.68 -16.91 -19.59
C SER A 679 35.51 -15.72 -19.11
N LEU A 680 35.02 -14.97 -18.10
CA LEU A 680 35.77 -13.87 -17.48
C LEU A 680 37.06 -14.34 -16.81
N GLU A 681 37.05 -15.56 -16.27
CA GLU A 681 38.21 -16.20 -15.63
C GLU A 681 39.08 -16.99 -16.64
N GLY A 682 38.73 -16.97 -17.94
CA GLY A 682 39.42 -17.75 -18.97
C GLY A 682 39.22 -19.26 -18.84
N LEU A 683 38.16 -19.70 -18.15
CA LEU A 683 37.85 -21.10 -17.86
C LEU A 683 36.76 -21.69 -18.79
N ALA A 684 36.26 -20.91 -19.74
CA ALA A 684 35.28 -21.35 -20.74
C ALA A 684 35.66 -20.89 -22.15
N ASP A 685 35.03 -21.50 -23.15
CA ASP A 685 35.22 -21.14 -24.56
C ASP A 685 34.84 -19.67 -24.84
N VAL A 686 35.45 -19.08 -25.87
CA VAL A 686 35.26 -17.68 -26.26
C VAL A 686 33.83 -17.38 -26.73
N GLU A 687 33.16 -18.38 -27.29
CA GLU A 687 31.77 -18.27 -27.75
C GLU A 687 30.86 -19.16 -26.89
N PRO A 688 29.59 -18.77 -26.68
CA PRO A 688 28.65 -19.58 -25.93
C PRO A 688 28.39 -20.88 -26.69
N PRO A 689 28.27 -22.02 -25.98
CA PRO A 689 28.06 -23.32 -26.61
C PRO A 689 26.79 -23.31 -27.46
N THR A 690 26.86 -23.86 -28.68
CA THR A 690 25.67 -24.06 -29.50
C THR A 690 24.88 -25.25 -28.96
N ILE A 691 23.65 -24.99 -28.49
CA ILE A 691 22.81 -26.00 -27.87
C ILE A 691 21.84 -26.54 -28.92
N ASN A 692 21.91 -27.84 -29.19
CA ASN A 692 20.94 -28.51 -30.05
C ASN A 692 19.64 -28.75 -29.27
N VAL A 693 18.49 -28.50 -29.90
CA VAL A 693 17.16 -28.64 -29.26
C VAL A 693 16.90 -30.08 -28.79
N ALA A 694 17.56 -31.07 -29.40
CA ALA A 694 17.36 -32.49 -29.08
C ALA A 694 17.99 -32.93 -27.74
N ASP A 695 19.09 -32.31 -27.29
CA ASP A 695 19.84 -32.69 -26.08
C ASP A 695 19.95 -31.56 -25.03
N ALA A 696 19.39 -30.38 -25.31
CA ALA A 696 19.41 -29.21 -24.44
C ALA A 696 19.10 -29.51 -22.96
N ASN A 697 17.98 -30.19 -22.70
CA ASN A 697 17.54 -30.48 -21.31
C ASN A 697 18.50 -31.41 -20.56
N ASP A 698 19.11 -32.37 -21.26
CA ASP A 698 20.10 -33.27 -20.67
C ASP A 698 21.42 -32.53 -20.42
N CYS A 699 21.84 -31.68 -21.34
CA CYS A 699 23.01 -30.81 -21.18
C CYS A 699 22.85 -29.87 -19.96
N PHE A 700 21.72 -29.16 -19.86
CA PHE A 700 21.43 -28.28 -18.73
C PHE A 700 21.38 -29.04 -17.41
N GLY A 701 20.71 -30.20 -17.37
CA GLY A 701 20.64 -31.05 -16.18
C GLY A 701 22.01 -31.52 -15.71
N ARG A 702 22.87 -31.96 -16.64
CA ARG A 702 24.25 -32.37 -16.31
C ARG A 702 25.08 -31.20 -15.80
N CYS A 703 24.95 -30.03 -16.42
CA CYS A 703 25.66 -28.81 -16.02
C CYS A 703 25.26 -28.37 -14.61
N VAL A 704 23.97 -28.34 -14.28
CA VAL A 704 23.48 -28.00 -12.93
C VAL A 704 24.07 -28.96 -11.89
N VAL A 705 24.04 -30.27 -12.17
CA VAL A 705 24.58 -31.28 -11.24
C VAL A 705 26.10 -31.20 -11.12
N SER A 706 26.83 -31.01 -12.22
CA SER A 706 28.30 -30.94 -12.18
C SER A 706 28.80 -29.68 -11.50
N SER A 707 28.28 -28.52 -11.88
CA SER A 707 28.69 -27.21 -11.35
C SER A 707 28.42 -27.08 -9.85
N SER A 708 27.26 -27.55 -9.38
CA SER A 708 26.90 -27.50 -7.96
C SER A 708 27.44 -28.67 -7.12
N LYS A 709 28.23 -29.58 -7.72
CA LYS A 709 28.63 -30.87 -7.12
C LYS A 709 27.45 -31.68 -6.55
N GLY A 710 26.30 -31.61 -7.24
CA GLY A 710 25.07 -32.33 -6.88
C GLY A 710 24.21 -31.63 -5.82
N LEU A 711 24.56 -30.41 -5.40
CA LEU A 711 23.76 -29.64 -4.43
C LEU A 711 22.60 -28.86 -5.06
N ALA A 712 22.52 -28.79 -6.39
CA ALA A 712 21.41 -28.16 -7.10
C ALA A 712 20.65 -29.14 -8.00
N GLU A 713 19.39 -28.81 -8.27
CA GLU A 713 18.49 -29.53 -9.17
C GLU A 713 17.61 -28.58 -9.98
N ILE A 714 17.03 -29.09 -11.06
CA ILE A 714 16.02 -28.41 -11.86
C ILE A 714 14.63 -28.78 -11.30
N THR A 715 13.79 -27.79 -11.02
CA THR A 715 12.42 -28.00 -10.51
C THR A 715 11.55 -28.72 -11.54
N LYS A 716 10.53 -29.45 -11.05
CA LYS A 716 9.54 -30.15 -11.90
C LYS A 716 8.27 -29.33 -12.11
N ALA A 717 8.37 -28.02 -11.93
CA ALA A 717 7.27 -27.08 -12.05
C ALA A 717 6.88 -26.86 -13.53
N LYS A 718 5.79 -26.12 -13.75
CA LYS A 718 5.36 -25.72 -15.10
C LYS A 718 6.42 -24.85 -15.78
N HIS A 719 7.12 -24.03 -14.99
CA HIS A 719 8.23 -23.19 -15.40
C HIS A 719 9.50 -23.63 -14.64
N PRO A 720 10.32 -24.54 -15.20
CA PRO A 720 11.48 -25.08 -14.52
C PRO A 720 12.51 -24.00 -14.19
N THR A 721 13.09 -24.09 -13.00
CA THR A 721 14.12 -23.20 -12.47
C THR A 721 15.19 -24.01 -11.75
N VAL A 722 16.38 -23.42 -11.58
CA VAL A 722 17.49 -24.04 -10.83
C VAL A 722 17.40 -23.64 -9.37
N GLN A 723 17.49 -24.61 -8.46
CA GLN A 723 17.48 -24.41 -7.01
C GLN A 723 18.38 -25.41 -6.30
N PHE A 724 18.67 -25.20 -5.01
CA PHE A 724 19.30 -26.24 -4.20
C PHE A 724 18.41 -27.47 -4.03
N ILE A 725 19.02 -28.65 -3.83
CA ILE A 725 18.29 -29.91 -3.58
C ILE A 725 17.48 -29.88 -2.28
N HIS A 726 17.89 -29.05 -1.32
CA HIS A 726 17.24 -28.93 -0.01
C HIS A 726 17.60 -27.61 0.67
N GLU A 727 16.70 -27.10 1.52
CA GLU A 727 16.90 -25.84 2.26
C GLU A 727 18.11 -25.88 3.21
N SER A 728 18.44 -27.06 3.74
CA SER A 728 19.63 -27.26 4.58
C SER A 728 20.95 -26.94 3.88
N VAL A 729 21.00 -26.92 2.54
CA VAL A 729 22.17 -26.44 1.79
C VAL A 729 22.33 -24.93 1.98
N ARG A 730 21.22 -24.17 1.88
CA ARG A 730 21.22 -22.73 2.12
C ARG A 730 21.54 -22.40 3.57
N ASP A 731 20.98 -23.17 4.52
CA ASP A 731 21.32 -23.03 5.95
C ASP A 731 22.82 -23.22 6.18
N PHE A 732 23.43 -24.27 5.61
CA PHE A 732 24.87 -24.49 5.71
C PHE A 732 25.68 -23.32 5.13
N LEU A 733 25.35 -22.88 3.91
CA LEU A 733 26.10 -21.84 3.23
C LEU A 733 26.03 -20.50 3.96
N ILE A 734 24.84 -20.13 4.47
CA ILE A 734 24.57 -18.81 5.05
C ILE A 734 24.59 -18.84 6.58
N LYS A 735 23.69 -19.61 7.22
CA LYS A 735 23.51 -19.59 8.69
C LYS A 735 24.71 -20.19 9.42
N ASP A 736 25.25 -21.29 8.89
CA ASP A 736 26.41 -21.97 9.47
C ASP A 736 27.74 -21.43 8.92
N LYS A 737 27.71 -20.30 8.18
CA LYS A 737 28.89 -19.61 7.62
C LYS A 737 29.74 -20.46 6.67
N GLY A 738 29.16 -21.48 6.04
CA GLY A 738 29.85 -22.37 5.10
C GLY A 738 30.49 -21.63 3.92
N LEU A 739 29.85 -20.58 3.39
CA LEU A 739 30.42 -19.72 2.34
C LEU A 739 31.75 -19.10 2.76
N HIS A 740 31.79 -18.49 3.95
CA HIS A 740 32.97 -17.82 4.49
C HIS A 740 34.09 -18.83 4.80
N GLU A 741 33.77 -20.04 5.22
CA GLU A 741 34.78 -21.07 5.46
C GLU A 741 35.35 -21.69 4.18
N LEU A 742 34.53 -21.81 3.13
CA LEU A 742 34.95 -22.38 1.84
C LEU A 742 35.70 -21.35 0.98
N TRP A 743 35.26 -20.09 0.99
CA TRP A 743 35.86 -18.99 0.23
C TRP A 743 36.02 -17.74 1.13
N PRO A 744 37.02 -17.74 2.04
CA PRO A 744 37.28 -16.59 2.92
C PRO A 744 37.51 -15.27 2.18
N GLU A 745 37.99 -15.33 0.94
CA GLU A 745 38.23 -14.19 0.06
C GLU A 745 36.97 -13.39 -0.31
N LEU A 746 35.77 -13.95 -0.15
CA LEU A 746 34.51 -13.21 -0.34
C LEU A 746 34.31 -12.14 0.74
N GLY A 747 34.98 -12.28 1.89
CA GLY A 747 34.86 -11.38 3.03
C GLY A 747 33.57 -11.56 3.84
N ALA A 748 33.39 -10.69 4.84
CA ALA A 748 32.20 -10.70 5.70
C ALA A 748 30.93 -10.27 4.95
N ASP A 749 31.05 -9.33 4.01
CA ASP A 749 29.96 -8.93 3.11
C ASP A 749 30.09 -9.62 1.75
N TRP A 750 29.94 -10.95 1.78
CA TRP A 750 29.99 -11.79 0.60
C TRP A 750 28.87 -11.47 -0.40
N GLU A 751 27.75 -10.86 0.06
CA GLU A 751 26.62 -10.50 -0.81
C GLU A 751 27.03 -9.40 -1.78
N SER A 752 27.68 -8.33 -1.29
CA SER A 752 28.21 -7.27 -2.15
C SER A 752 29.23 -7.81 -3.15
N SER A 753 30.18 -8.63 -2.70
CA SER A 753 31.19 -9.27 -3.56
C SER A 753 30.55 -10.20 -4.60
N GLY A 754 29.54 -10.97 -4.22
CA GLY A 754 28.82 -11.87 -5.11
C GLY A 754 27.95 -11.13 -6.13
N HIS A 755 27.29 -10.06 -5.72
CA HIS A 755 26.57 -9.16 -6.63
C HIS A 755 27.52 -8.49 -7.62
N ASP A 756 28.75 -8.14 -7.20
CA ASP A 756 29.77 -7.62 -8.11
C ASP A 756 30.14 -8.64 -9.20
N ARG A 757 30.38 -9.91 -8.82
CA ARG A 757 30.63 -11.00 -9.77
C ARG A 757 29.46 -11.22 -10.74
N LEU A 758 28.22 -11.26 -10.23
CA LEU A 758 27.03 -11.42 -11.07
C LEU A 758 26.83 -10.21 -12.00
N LYS A 759 27.15 -8.99 -11.55
CA LYS A 759 27.18 -7.78 -12.39
C LYS A 759 28.19 -7.89 -13.53
N LEU A 760 29.42 -8.34 -13.24
CA LEU A 760 30.45 -8.55 -14.27
C LEU A 760 30.01 -9.62 -15.28
N CYS A 761 29.44 -10.73 -14.81
CA CYS A 761 28.84 -11.77 -15.65
C CYS A 761 27.75 -11.18 -16.57
N CYS A 762 26.78 -10.45 -16.02
CA CYS A 762 25.72 -9.82 -16.81
C CYS A 762 26.28 -8.82 -17.84
N GLN A 763 27.24 -7.99 -17.44
CA GLN A 763 27.88 -7.00 -18.32
C GLN A 763 28.62 -7.67 -19.47
N SER A 764 29.39 -8.72 -19.19
CA SER A 764 30.13 -9.49 -20.19
C SER A 764 29.19 -10.09 -21.22
N TYR A 765 28.11 -10.72 -20.76
CA TYR A 765 27.10 -11.32 -21.63
C TYR A 765 26.41 -10.29 -22.53
N VAL A 766 25.96 -9.16 -21.95
CA VAL A 766 25.32 -8.07 -22.72
C VAL A 766 26.28 -7.48 -23.75
N LYS A 767 27.57 -7.32 -23.40
CA LYS A 767 28.59 -6.82 -24.32
C LYS A 767 28.84 -7.80 -25.46
N PHE A 768 29.01 -9.09 -25.15
CA PHE A 768 29.19 -10.14 -26.16
C PHE A 768 28.04 -10.12 -27.17
N VAL A 769 26.80 -10.23 -26.69
CA VAL A 769 25.62 -10.28 -27.56
C VAL A 769 25.39 -8.96 -28.29
N GLY A 770 25.65 -7.83 -27.64
CA GLY A 770 25.50 -6.50 -28.24
C GLY A 770 26.48 -6.20 -29.39
N THR A 771 27.54 -7.01 -29.56
CA THR A 771 28.46 -6.93 -30.70
C THR A 771 28.07 -7.82 -31.88
N GLN A 772 27.06 -8.68 -31.72
CA GLN A 772 26.56 -9.59 -32.75
C GLN A 772 25.40 -8.95 -33.55
N GLU A 773 25.13 -9.47 -34.76
CA GLU A 773 23.92 -9.13 -35.50
C GLU A 773 22.69 -9.76 -34.83
N LEU A 774 21.96 -8.97 -34.04
CA LEU A 774 20.80 -9.43 -33.31
C LEU A 774 19.61 -9.76 -34.23
N PRO A 775 18.94 -10.91 -34.05
CA PRO A 775 17.70 -11.23 -34.75
C PRO A 775 16.60 -10.17 -34.52
N LEU A 776 15.78 -9.90 -35.55
CA LEU A 776 14.70 -8.91 -35.47
C LEU A 776 13.54 -9.32 -34.54
N ARG A 777 13.43 -10.60 -34.17
CA ARG A 777 12.31 -11.14 -33.38
C ARG A 777 12.77 -11.61 -32.01
N ARG A 778 12.03 -11.23 -30.97
CA ARG A 778 12.28 -11.62 -29.56
C ARG A 778 12.39 -13.13 -29.36
N LEU A 779 11.52 -13.92 -29.98
CA LEU A 779 11.57 -15.39 -29.87
C LEU A 779 12.89 -16.01 -30.34
N ASP A 780 13.55 -15.40 -31.32
CA ASP A 780 14.80 -15.92 -31.86
C ASP A 780 15.96 -15.54 -30.93
N ILE A 781 15.89 -14.38 -30.28
CA ILE A 781 16.84 -13.95 -29.24
C ILE A 781 16.72 -14.85 -28.01
N ASP A 782 15.50 -15.14 -27.54
CA ASP A 782 15.30 -15.98 -26.34
C ASP A 782 15.85 -17.41 -26.55
N LYS A 783 15.92 -17.89 -27.79
CA LYS A 783 16.50 -19.20 -28.14
C LYS A 783 18.02 -19.17 -28.22
N SER A 784 18.61 -18.12 -28.81
CA SER A 784 20.06 -18.03 -29.01
C SER A 784 20.79 -17.45 -27.79
N TYR A 785 20.13 -16.58 -27.04
CA TYR A 785 20.70 -15.83 -25.92
C TYR A 785 19.71 -15.75 -24.73
N PRO A 786 19.35 -16.89 -24.13
CA PRO A 786 18.30 -16.96 -23.10
C PRO A 786 18.57 -16.10 -21.86
N PHE A 787 19.85 -15.87 -21.52
CA PHE A 787 20.24 -15.05 -20.36
C PHE A 787 20.16 -13.53 -20.61
N LEU A 788 19.96 -13.09 -21.86
CA LEU A 788 20.08 -11.67 -22.23
C LEU A 788 19.02 -10.80 -21.55
N GLU A 789 17.78 -11.29 -21.42
CA GLU A 789 16.71 -10.53 -20.76
C GLU A 789 17.05 -10.27 -19.29
N TYR A 790 17.44 -11.32 -18.56
CA TYR A 790 17.87 -11.20 -17.16
C TYR A 790 19.07 -10.26 -17.04
N ALA A 791 20.14 -10.52 -17.79
CA ALA A 791 21.39 -9.78 -17.71
C ALA A 791 21.21 -8.29 -18.01
N SER A 792 20.47 -7.96 -19.08
CA SER A 792 20.22 -6.56 -19.44
C SER A 792 19.31 -5.84 -18.45
N GLN A 793 18.33 -6.50 -17.85
CA GLN A 793 17.43 -5.87 -16.90
C GLN A 793 18.08 -5.64 -15.52
N LEU A 794 18.99 -6.51 -15.10
CA LEU A 794 19.49 -6.57 -13.72
C LEU A 794 20.97 -6.22 -13.54
N VAL A 795 21.75 -6.01 -14.61
CA VAL A 795 23.17 -5.59 -14.48
C VAL A 795 23.36 -4.35 -13.61
N LEU A 796 22.51 -3.32 -13.76
CA LEU A 796 22.58 -2.09 -12.94
C LEU A 796 22.06 -2.33 -11.51
N HIS A 797 21.12 -3.25 -11.32
CA HIS A 797 20.64 -3.63 -9.99
C HIS A 797 21.74 -4.32 -9.19
N HIS A 798 22.44 -5.29 -9.79
CA HIS A 798 23.55 -5.97 -9.13
C HIS A 798 24.74 -5.04 -8.88
N ALA A 799 25.02 -4.10 -9.78
CA ALA A 799 26.00 -3.03 -9.54
C ALA A 799 25.61 -2.16 -8.32
N ASP A 800 24.35 -1.76 -8.21
CA ASP A 800 23.84 -0.94 -7.10
C ASP A 800 23.92 -1.69 -5.76
N ARG A 801 23.55 -2.97 -5.75
CA ARG A 801 23.69 -3.86 -4.56
C ARG A 801 25.15 -4.02 -4.11
N ALA A 802 26.09 -4.07 -5.06
CA ALA A 802 27.52 -4.19 -4.76
C ALA A 802 28.16 -2.87 -4.30
N SER A 803 27.52 -1.72 -4.58
CA SER A 803 28.10 -0.39 -4.40
C SER A 803 28.34 0.04 -2.94
N ASP A 804 27.81 -0.73 -1.97
CA ASP A 804 28.02 -0.46 -0.55
C ASP A 804 29.44 -0.84 -0.09
N VAL A 805 30.08 -1.81 -0.74
CA VAL A 805 31.45 -2.28 -0.40
C VAL A 805 32.41 -2.24 -1.58
N VAL A 806 31.94 -2.54 -2.78
CA VAL A 806 32.79 -2.59 -3.99
C VAL A 806 32.64 -1.29 -4.78
N CYS A 807 33.74 -0.58 -5.01
CA CYS A 807 33.73 0.65 -5.81
C CYS A 807 33.26 0.37 -7.24
N GLN A 808 32.24 1.11 -7.69
CA GLN A 808 31.64 0.95 -9.02
C GLN A 808 32.06 2.03 -10.03
N GLU A 809 33.02 2.90 -9.69
CA GLU A 809 33.46 4.01 -10.54
C GLU A 809 33.94 3.53 -11.92
N ALA A 810 34.93 2.62 -11.95
CA ALA A 810 35.46 2.08 -13.20
C ALA A 810 34.40 1.36 -14.05
N PHE A 811 33.42 0.73 -13.39
CA PHE A 811 32.29 0.10 -14.07
C PHE A 811 31.38 1.13 -14.75
N LEU A 812 31.05 2.22 -14.05
CA LEU A 812 30.19 3.29 -14.56
C LEU A 812 30.86 4.04 -15.72
N ASP A 813 32.16 4.34 -15.61
CA ASP A 813 32.93 5.02 -16.66
C ASP A 813 32.95 4.25 -17.99
N HIS A 814 33.01 2.93 -17.92
CA HIS A 814 33.07 2.04 -19.08
C HIS A 814 31.72 1.38 -19.41
N PHE A 815 30.62 1.80 -18.76
CA PHE A 815 29.32 1.17 -18.97
C PHE A 815 28.81 1.44 -20.40
N PRO A 816 28.53 0.41 -21.22
CA PRO A 816 28.19 0.57 -22.63
C PRO A 816 26.72 1.00 -22.81
N THR A 817 26.39 2.21 -22.37
CA THR A 817 25.02 2.76 -22.27
C THR A 817 24.25 2.64 -23.59
N ALA A 818 24.88 2.94 -24.73
CA ALA A 818 24.22 2.88 -26.04
C ALA A 818 23.83 1.43 -26.45
N ILE A 819 24.72 0.47 -26.21
CA ILE A 819 24.45 -0.95 -26.47
C ILE A 819 23.35 -1.45 -25.54
N TRP A 820 23.47 -1.12 -24.25
CA TRP A 820 22.48 -1.50 -23.24
C TRP A 820 21.07 -0.98 -23.56
N ILE A 821 20.94 0.30 -23.96
CA ILE A 821 19.65 0.89 -24.39
C ILE A 821 19.04 0.10 -25.56
N ASN A 822 19.86 -0.30 -26.54
CA ASN A 822 19.37 -1.08 -27.68
C ASN A 822 18.80 -2.42 -27.21
N VAL A 823 19.53 -3.14 -26.36
CA VAL A 823 19.11 -4.45 -25.84
C VAL A 823 17.86 -4.34 -24.97
N VAL A 824 17.85 -3.46 -23.98
CA VAL A 824 16.74 -3.37 -23.01
C VAL A 824 15.42 -2.97 -23.70
N ASN A 825 15.50 -2.15 -24.75
CA ASN A 825 14.33 -1.73 -25.54
C ASN A 825 13.69 -2.86 -26.35
N ILE A 826 14.41 -3.97 -26.62
CA ILE A 826 13.86 -5.17 -27.27
C ILE A 826 12.83 -5.82 -26.37
N PHE A 827 13.12 -5.88 -25.06
CA PHE A 827 12.27 -6.54 -24.07
C PHE A 827 11.15 -5.63 -23.54
N GLU A 828 11.26 -4.30 -23.72
CA GLU A 828 10.23 -3.33 -23.33
C GLU A 828 9.00 -3.39 -24.26
N LYS A 829 7.88 -3.83 -23.67
CA LYS A 829 6.58 -4.03 -24.33
C LYS A 829 5.96 -2.70 -24.76
N PHE A 830 6.12 -1.64 -23.97
CA PHE A 830 5.47 -0.35 -24.22
C PHE A 830 6.43 0.64 -24.88
N LYS A 831 6.15 1.04 -26.12
CA LYS A 831 6.98 2.01 -26.87
C LYS A 831 7.26 3.30 -26.09
N ILE A 832 6.28 3.80 -25.33
CA ILE A 832 6.41 5.02 -24.50
C ILE A 832 7.38 4.89 -23.33
N ARG A 833 7.76 3.67 -22.92
CA ARG A 833 8.69 3.39 -21.83
C ARG A 833 10.12 3.12 -22.29
N ARG A 834 10.34 3.03 -23.61
CA ARG A 834 11.67 2.80 -24.20
C ARG A 834 12.57 4.01 -24.02
N TYR A 835 13.85 3.78 -23.72
CA TYR A 835 14.84 4.84 -23.66
C TYR A 835 15.20 5.31 -25.07
N THR A 836 15.39 6.62 -25.22
CA THR A 836 15.96 7.18 -26.45
C THR A 836 17.45 6.89 -26.53
N LYS A 837 18.03 6.83 -27.75
CA LYS A 837 19.48 6.64 -27.95
C LYS A 837 20.37 7.69 -27.26
N ASN A 838 19.81 8.85 -26.91
CA ASN A 838 20.52 9.95 -26.26
C ASN A 838 20.34 9.95 -24.72
N ALA A 839 19.71 8.94 -24.13
CA ALA A 839 19.52 8.88 -22.68
C ALA A 839 20.87 8.77 -21.98
N THR A 840 21.11 9.66 -21.01
CA THR A 840 22.33 9.67 -20.20
C THR A 840 22.26 8.59 -19.12
N LEU A 841 23.41 8.12 -18.65
CA LEU A 841 23.48 7.09 -17.60
C LEU A 841 22.78 7.55 -16.32
N ILE A 842 23.02 8.79 -15.87
CA ILE A 842 22.36 9.36 -14.69
C ILE A 842 20.84 9.43 -14.82
N TYR A 843 20.30 9.71 -16.01
CA TYR A 843 18.85 9.66 -16.27
C TYR A 843 18.31 8.24 -16.09
N ILE A 844 19.04 7.24 -16.60
CA ILE A 844 18.66 5.82 -16.50
C ILE A 844 18.69 5.36 -15.05
N LEU A 845 19.76 5.69 -14.30
CA LEU A 845 19.89 5.31 -12.89
C LEU A 845 18.77 5.93 -12.04
N ALA A 846 18.42 7.19 -12.29
CA ALA A 846 17.30 7.87 -11.63
C ALA A 846 15.94 7.20 -11.94
N ASP A 847 15.69 6.82 -13.20
CA ASP A 847 14.47 6.09 -13.58
C ASP A 847 14.37 4.69 -12.96
N ARG A 848 15.52 4.04 -12.78
CA ARG A 848 15.66 2.66 -12.27
C ARG A 848 15.81 2.56 -10.74
N ARG A 849 15.97 3.68 -10.04
CA ARG A 849 16.07 3.78 -8.57
C ARG A 849 17.37 3.22 -7.99
N HIS A 850 18.48 3.41 -8.68
CA HIS A 850 19.80 2.95 -8.24
C HIS A 850 20.55 4.06 -7.50
N SER A 851 20.18 4.29 -6.24
CA SER A 851 20.72 5.39 -5.43
C SER A 851 22.21 5.24 -5.11
N GLY A 852 22.69 4.01 -4.91
CA GLY A 852 24.10 3.75 -4.63
C GLY A 852 24.98 4.10 -5.82
N LEU A 853 24.55 3.75 -7.03
CA LEU A 853 25.26 4.13 -8.26
C LEU A 853 25.21 5.62 -8.56
N ILE A 854 24.10 6.30 -8.26
CA ILE A 854 24.01 7.77 -8.41
C ILE A 854 25.02 8.45 -7.50
N ARG A 855 25.13 8.00 -6.25
CA ARG A 855 26.11 8.49 -5.27
C ARG A 855 27.54 8.33 -5.81
N VAL A 856 27.92 7.12 -6.22
CA VAL A 856 29.26 6.84 -6.78
C VAL A 856 29.54 7.72 -8.00
N LEU A 857 28.57 7.88 -8.89
CA LEU A 857 28.72 8.69 -10.10
C LEU A 857 28.99 10.16 -9.78
N ILE A 858 28.26 10.73 -8.81
CA ILE A 858 28.44 12.13 -8.36
C ILE A 858 29.79 12.32 -7.66
N GLU A 859 30.18 11.39 -6.79
CA GLU A 859 31.44 11.47 -6.04
C GLU A 859 32.67 11.36 -6.95
N ALA A 860 32.61 10.51 -7.97
CA ALA A 860 33.72 10.30 -8.91
C ALA A 860 33.93 11.46 -9.90
N ASN A 861 32.86 12.14 -10.32
CA ASN A 861 32.90 13.11 -11.42
C ASN A 861 32.16 14.44 -11.13
N PRO A 862 32.39 15.11 -9.98
CA PRO A 862 31.58 16.24 -9.54
C PRO A 862 31.50 17.39 -10.56
N ASP A 863 32.57 17.64 -11.33
CA ASP A 863 32.65 18.77 -12.28
C ASP A 863 32.26 18.40 -13.73
N ASN A 864 32.10 17.12 -14.06
CA ASN A 864 31.93 16.64 -15.45
C ASN A 864 30.57 15.95 -15.70
N LEU A 865 29.73 15.87 -14.66
CA LEU A 865 28.36 15.41 -14.82
C LEU A 865 27.48 16.52 -15.36
N ASP A 866 27.10 16.43 -16.62
CA ASP A 866 26.06 17.28 -17.22
C ASP A 866 24.67 16.84 -16.71
N ILE A 867 24.43 17.00 -15.40
CA ILE A 867 23.19 16.64 -14.70
C ILE A 867 22.00 17.42 -15.29
N ASN A 868 22.28 18.58 -15.86
CA ASN A 868 21.31 19.49 -16.45
C ASN A 868 21.09 19.28 -17.95
N ARG A 869 21.74 18.26 -18.55
CA ARG A 869 21.57 17.96 -19.97
C ARG A 869 20.15 17.50 -20.27
N PRO A 870 19.41 18.18 -21.17
CA PRO A 870 18.12 17.70 -21.61
C PRO A 870 18.28 16.48 -22.53
N VAL A 871 17.72 15.36 -22.13
CA VAL A 871 17.57 14.18 -22.97
C VAL A 871 16.43 14.41 -23.95
N LYS A 872 16.78 14.78 -25.19
CA LYS A 872 15.81 15.05 -26.27
C LYS A 872 14.87 13.86 -26.49
N LYS A 873 13.56 14.13 -26.53
CA LYS A 873 12.48 13.14 -26.75
C LYS A 873 12.36 12.07 -25.66
N ALA A 874 13.10 12.15 -24.55
CA ALA A 874 12.85 11.30 -23.40
C ALA A 874 11.58 11.76 -22.67
N ARG A 875 10.92 10.80 -22.02
CA ARG A 875 9.64 10.98 -21.33
C ARG A 875 9.64 12.14 -20.34
N TYR A 876 10.72 12.29 -19.56
CA TYR A 876 10.83 13.29 -18.50
C TYR A 876 11.93 14.33 -18.74
N ARG A 877 12.67 14.19 -19.84
CA ARG A 877 13.73 15.10 -20.33
C ARG A 877 14.93 15.33 -19.41
N TYR A 878 14.80 15.41 -18.09
CA TYR A 878 15.89 15.67 -17.15
C TYR A 878 15.98 14.59 -16.06
N PRO A 879 17.19 14.26 -15.56
CA PRO A 879 17.40 13.29 -14.48
C PRO A 879 16.65 13.65 -13.18
N LEU A 880 16.68 14.93 -12.78
CA LEU A 880 15.95 15.41 -11.60
C LEU A 880 14.44 15.16 -11.72
N ILE A 881 13.86 15.48 -12.89
CA ILE A 881 12.42 15.31 -13.13
C ILE A 881 12.01 13.83 -13.06
N VAL A 882 12.80 12.90 -13.64
CA VAL A 882 12.44 11.47 -13.57
C VAL A 882 12.53 10.92 -12.15
N ALA A 883 13.53 11.34 -11.36
CA ALA A 883 13.64 10.99 -9.96
C ALA A 883 12.42 11.46 -9.16
N MET A 884 11.92 12.67 -9.43
CA MET A 884 10.73 13.20 -8.76
C MET A 884 9.44 12.46 -9.14
N VAL A 885 9.24 12.18 -10.44
CA VAL A 885 7.97 11.59 -10.94
C VAL A 885 7.81 10.11 -10.58
N LYS A 886 8.91 9.35 -10.42
CA LYS A 886 8.86 7.92 -10.08
C LYS A 886 8.66 7.64 -8.58
N GLY A 887 8.37 8.69 -7.80
CA GLY A 887 8.35 8.79 -6.33
C GLY A 887 7.57 7.73 -5.56
N GLY A 888 8.30 7.00 -4.71
CA GLY A 888 7.84 6.16 -3.59
C GLY A 888 8.87 6.22 -2.45
N LYS A 889 8.69 5.45 -1.36
CA LYS A 889 9.65 5.38 -0.23
C LYS A 889 11.05 5.01 -0.75
N GLY A 890 11.98 5.98 -0.83
CA GLY A 890 13.33 5.83 -1.40
C GLY A 890 13.77 6.95 -2.36
N HIS A 891 12.84 7.71 -2.93
CA HIS A 891 13.15 8.75 -3.94
C HIS A 891 13.67 10.07 -3.37
N ALA A 892 13.31 10.41 -2.13
CA ALA A 892 13.78 11.64 -1.48
C ALA A 892 15.32 11.71 -1.41
N GLY A 893 15.99 10.57 -1.21
CA GLY A 893 17.45 10.49 -1.21
C GLY A 893 18.07 10.80 -2.58
N ILE A 894 17.51 10.25 -3.66
CA ILE A 894 18.01 10.50 -5.02
C ILE A 894 17.79 11.96 -5.43
N VAL A 895 16.61 12.51 -5.16
CA VAL A 895 16.30 13.92 -5.46
C VAL A 895 17.28 14.84 -4.73
N ARG A 896 17.50 14.62 -3.43
CA ARG A 896 18.46 15.39 -2.64
C ARG A 896 19.89 15.30 -3.20
N MET A 897 20.37 14.09 -3.52
CA MET A 897 21.71 13.92 -4.10
C MET A 897 21.89 14.68 -5.41
N LEU A 898 20.88 14.67 -6.30
CA LEU A 898 20.95 15.41 -7.56
C LEU A 898 20.96 16.93 -7.36
N LEU A 899 20.20 17.44 -6.39
CA LEU A 899 20.18 18.86 -6.05
C LEU A 899 21.50 19.32 -5.42
N ASP A 900 22.02 18.54 -4.47
CA ASP A 900 23.31 18.78 -3.81
C ASP A 900 24.46 18.81 -4.84
N ALA A 901 24.33 18.05 -5.94
CA ALA A 901 25.26 18.03 -7.06
C ALA A 901 25.04 19.14 -8.12
N GLY A 902 24.15 20.11 -7.87
CA GLY A 902 23.96 21.27 -8.74
C GLY A 902 22.95 21.07 -9.89
N ALA A 903 21.98 20.16 -9.73
CA ALA A 903 20.86 20.08 -10.68
C ALA A 903 20.05 21.39 -10.70
N ASP A 904 19.97 22.03 -11.86
CA ASP A 904 19.32 23.30 -12.08
C ASP A 904 17.81 23.14 -12.13
N ILE A 905 17.21 23.78 -11.14
CA ILE A 905 15.79 23.86 -10.91
C ILE A 905 15.08 24.75 -11.95
N HIS A 906 15.80 25.64 -12.60
CA HIS A 906 15.26 26.62 -13.54
C HIS A 906 15.49 26.25 -15.01
N SER A 907 16.23 25.18 -15.30
CA SER A 907 16.54 24.67 -16.64
C SER A 907 15.32 24.28 -17.49
N SER A 908 14.12 24.26 -16.89
CA SER A 908 12.85 23.96 -17.55
C SER A 908 12.14 25.26 -17.99
N ASN A 909 12.47 25.73 -19.19
CA ASN A 909 11.50 26.50 -19.96
C ASN A 909 10.41 25.52 -20.42
N ASN A 910 9.35 25.45 -19.60
CA ASN A 910 7.94 25.54 -20.02
C ASN A 910 6.96 24.45 -19.54
N TYR A 911 7.29 23.50 -18.65
CA TYR A 911 6.26 22.52 -18.20
C TYR A 911 6.33 22.01 -16.75
N ASN A 912 7.32 22.35 -15.91
CA ASN A 912 7.44 21.78 -14.55
C ASN A 912 7.92 22.75 -13.45
N ILE A 913 7.76 24.07 -13.64
CA ILE A 913 8.16 25.10 -12.66
C ILE A 913 7.67 24.81 -11.23
N PRO A 914 6.44 24.31 -11.00
CA PRO A 914 5.99 24.03 -9.64
C PRO A 914 6.79 22.93 -8.94
N LEU A 915 7.03 21.78 -9.57
CA LEU A 915 7.82 20.70 -8.94
C LEU A 915 9.26 21.17 -8.65
N LEU A 916 9.80 22.01 -9.51
CA LEU A 916 11.14 22.57 -9.38
C LEU A 916 11.23 23.50 -8.15
N CYS A 917 10.31 24.46 -7.98
CA CYS A 917 10.32 25.36 -6.81
C CYS A 917 10.03 24.63 -5.48
N LEU A 918 9.34 23.48 -5.50
CA LEU A 918 9.11 22.64 -4.30
C LEU A 918 10.34 21.91 -3.78
N ALA A 919 11.34 21.71 -4.61
CA ALA A 919 12.53 20.93 -4.29
C ALA A 919 13.75 21.79 -3.91
N ALA A 920 13.71 23.10 -4.15
CA ALA A 920 14.88 23.99 -4.11
C ALA A 920 14.80 25.07 -3.02
N ASP A 921 14.06 26.13 -3.32
CA ASP A 921 13.70 27.22 -2.43
C ASP A 921 12.52 27.95 -3.09
N ILE A 922 11.37 27.92 -2.43
CA ILE A 922 10.12 28.48 -2.94
C ILE A 922 10.12 30.02 -2.89
N HIS A 923 11.06 30.63 -2.17
CA HIS A 923 11.19 32.07 -1.98
C HIS A 923 12.31 32.72 -2.81
N ALA A 924 13.00 31.93 -3.65
CA ALA A 924 14.04 32.45 -4.53
C ALA A 924 13.51 33.58 -5.43
N ARG A 925 14.35 34.62 -5.61
CA ARG A 925 14.04 35.81 -6.42
C ARG A 925 14.90 35.86 -7.67
N ASP A 926 14.31 36.26 -8.78
CA ASP A 926 15.04 36.55 -10.03
C ASP A 926 15.68 37.96 -10.02
N ASP A 927 16.35 38.34 -11.11
CA ASP A 927 17.03 39.64 -11.26
C ASP A 927 16.09 40.85 -11.12
N SER A 928 14.78 40.65 -11.33
CA SER A 928 13.73 41.68 -11.15
C SER A 928 13.16 41.69 -9.72
N GLY A 929 13.66 40.81 -8.86
CA GLY A 929 13.15 40.58 -7.52
C GLY A 929 11.85 39.75 -7.48
N ALA A 930 11.43 39.15 -8.59
CA ALA A 930 10.20 38.37 -8.66
C ALA A 930 10.41 36.93 -8.17
N THR A 931 9.44 36.42 -7.41
CA THR A 931 9.41 35.03 -6.93
C THR A 931 8.80 34.09 -7.97
N CYS A 932 8.97 32.77 -7.81
CA CYS A 932 8.27 31.76 -8.64
C CYS A 932 6.76 32.04 -8.74
N LEU A 933 6.15 32.49 -7.63
CA LEU A 933 4.74 32.79 -7.55
C LEU A 933 4.34 34.02 -8.40
N LEU A 934 5.12 35.10 -8.33
CA LEU A 934 4.88 36.31 -9.14
C LEU A 934 4.98 36.01 -10.64
N THR A 935 5.93 35.16 -11.02
CA THR A 935 6.07 34.70 -12.41
C THR A 935 4.91 33.81 -12.84
N ALA A 936 4.44 32.89 -12.00
CA ALA A 936 3.26 32.07 -12.29
C ALA A 936 1.97 32.90 -12.43
N ALA A 937 1.82 33.93 -11.56
CA ALA A 937 0.70 34.87 -11.58
C ALA A 937 0.70 35.74 -12.85
N GLU A 938 1.86 36.22 -13.30
CA GLU A 938 2.00 37.02 -14.54
C GLU A 938 1.63 36.24 -15.82
N HIS A 939 1.69 34.90 -15.78
CA HIS A 939 1.36 34.01 -16.90
C HIS A 939 -0.01 33.32 -16.75
N ALA A 940 -0.81 33.67 -15.73
CA ALA A 940 -2.15 33.13 -15.45
C ALA A 940 -2.23 31.59 -15.35
N LYS A 941 -1.22 30.96 -14.76
CA LYS A 941 -1.21 29.51 -14.55
C LYS A 941 -1.81 29.12 -13.20
N VAL A 942 -3.13 28.96 -13.18
CA VAL A 942 -3.95 28.78 -11.96
C VAL A 942 -3.48 27.61 -11.09
N GLU A 943 -3.15 26.48 -11.72
CA GLU A 943 -2.68 25.28 -11.04
C GLU A 943 -1.28 25.47 -10.43
N GLU A 944 -0.40 26.20 -11.14
CA GLU A 944 0.96 26.49 -10.66
C GLU A 944 0.92 27.48 -9.48
N VAL A 945 0.08 28.52 -9.56
CA VAL A 945 -0.17 29.47 -8.46
C VAL A 945 -0.70 28.74 -7.23
N THR A 946 -1.70 27.85 -7.39
CA THR A 946 -2.27 27.10 -6.27
C THR A 946 -1.24 26.19 -5.61
N LEU A 947 -0.45 25.46 -6.40
CA LEU A 947 0.56 24.54 -5.86
C LEU A 947 1.66 25.28 -5.10
N LEU A 948 2.14 26.40 -5.63
CA LEU A 948 3.18 27.21 -4.99
C LEU A 948 2.71 27.80 -3.66
N ILE A 949 1.49 28.35 -3.61
CA ILE A 949 0.94 28.91 -2.37
C ILE A 949 0.80 27.84 -1.28
N LYS A 950 0.31 26.65 -1.65
CA LYS A 950 0.13 25.53 -0.71
C LYS A 950 1.42 25.06 -0.04
N HIS A 951 2.54 25.20 -0.74
CA HIS A 951 3.84 24.79 -0.21
C HIS A 951 4.63 25.96 0.37
N GLY A 952 3.94 27.05 0.72
CA GLY A 952 4.51 28.14 1.50
C GLY A 952 5.04 29.31 0.68
N ALA A 953 4.73 29.43 -0.61
CA ALA A 953 5.11 30.62 -1.36
C ALA A 953 4.45 31.87 -0.75
N ASP A 954 5.24 32.91 -0.53
CA ASP A 954 4.75 34.18 0.00
C ASP A 954 3.86 34.89 -1.03
N VAL A 955 2.55 34.88 -0.79
CA VAL A 955 1.51 35.50 -1.63
C VAL A 955 1.62 37.03 -1.69
N ASN A 956 2.23 37.63 -0.67
CA ASN A 956 2.38 39.07 -0.52
C ASN A 956 3.78 39.54 -0.94
N ALA A 957 4.62 38.64 -1.46
CA ALA A 957 5.92 38.99 -2.00
C ALA A 957 5.79 40.09 -3.06
N GLN A 958 6.64 41.09 -2.94
CA GLN A 958 6.74 42.20 -3.89
C GLN A 958 8.02 42.08 -4.72
N ASP A 959 7.90 42.34 -6.03
CA ASP A 959 9.06 42.59 -6.89
C ASP A 959 9.72 43.94 -6.56
N GLN A 960 10.82 44.28 -7.24
CA GLN A 960 11.52 45.56 -7.03
C GLN A 960 10.66 46.80 -7.31
N LEU A 961 9.50 46.65 -7.96
CA LEU A 961 8.56 47.72 -8.26
C LEU A 961 7.39 47.78 -7.28
N GLY A 962 7.47 47.04 -6.15
CA GLY A 962 6.41 46.97 -5.15
C GLY A 962 5.20 46.14 -5.59
N ARG A 963 5.30 45.38 -6.69
CA ARG A 963 4.14 44.67 -7.27
C ARG A 963 3.96 43.30 -6.64
N THR A 964 2.76 43.07 -6.13
CA THR A 964 2.27 41.78 -5.65
C THR A 964 1.67 40.93 -6.78
N CYS A 965 1.27 39.69 -6.45
CA CYS A 965 0.59 38.78 -7.39
C CYS A 965 -0.64 39.41 -8.05
N LEU A 966 -1.44 40.17 -7.30
CA LEU A 966 -2.64 40.83 -7.82
C LEU A 966 -2.32 41.90 -8.87
N HIS A 967 -1.23 42.66 -8.70
CA HIS A 967 -0.77 43.64 -9.69
C HIS A 967 -0.36 42.95 -11.00
N LYS A 968 0.34 41.82 -10.90
CA LYS A 968 0.80 41.04 -12.06
C LYS A 968 -0.38 40.47 -12.86
N ILE A 969 -1.39 39.96 -12.15
CA ILE A 969 -2.63 39.45 -12.73
C ILE A 969 -3.42 40.56 -13.44
N ALA A 970 -3.58 41.74 -12.84
CA ALA A 970 -4.35 42.83 -13.43
C ALA A 970 -3.70 43.43 -14.70
N LYS A 971 -2.37 43.43 -14.79
CA LYS A 971 -1.62 44.15 -15.83
C LYS A 971 -1.59 43.46 -17.21
N ARG A 972 -1.57 42.13 -17.28
CA ARG A 972 -1.31 41.41 -18.54
C ARG A 972 -2.54 40.91 -19.29
N HIS A 973 -3.71 40.88 -18.65
CA HIS A 973 -4.85 40.11 -19.15
C HIS A 973 -6.00 40.99 -19.65
N ARG A 974 -6.07 41.19 -20.96
CA ARG A 974 -7.13 41.97 -21.65
C ARG A 974 -8.45 41.21 -21.87
N SER A 975 -8.57 39.95 -21.45
CA SER A 975 -9.81 39.14 -21.57
C SER A 975 -9.57 37.77 -20.94
N LEU A 976 -10.12 37.44 -19.76
CA LEU A 976 -10.02 36.06 -19.22
C LEU A 976 -11.17 35.63 -18.26
N PRO A 977 -11.73 34.41 -18.45
CA PRO A 977 -12.52 33.64 -17.48
C PRO A 977 -11.72 33.07 -16.28
N SER A 978 -10.39 33.09 -16.32
CA SER A 978 -9.52 32.54 -15.26
C SER A 978 -9.15 33.55 -14.15
N LEU A 979 -9.52 34.83 -14.34
CA LEU A 979 -9.34 35.86 -13.31
C LEU A 979 -10.19 35.54 -12.08
N ASP A 980 -11.43 35.10 -12.26
CA ASP A 980 -12.35 34.77 -11.16
C ASP A 980 -11.80 33.62 -10.29
N HIS A 981 -11.22 32.60 -10.91
CA HIS A 981 -10.58 31.48 -10.20
C HIS A 981 -9.33 31.93 -9.43
N LEU A 982 -8.46 32.74 -10.05
CA LEU A 982 -7.26 33.26 -9.39
C LEU A 982 -7.60 34.22 -8.24
N LEU A 983 -8.61 35.08 -8.40
CA LEU A 983 -9.08 35.97 -7.35
C LEU A 983 -9.76 35.20 -6.21
N GLN A 984 -10.49 34.12 -6.50
CA GLN A 984 -11.03 33.21 -5.47
C GLN A 984 -9.92 32.50 -4.70
N ILE A 985 -8.89 31.99 -5.40
CA ILE A 985 -7.73 31.35 -4.78
C ILE A 985 -7.00 32.36 -3.89
N LEU A 986 -6.68 33.55 -4.40
CA LEU A 986 -5.97 34.58 -3.64
C LEU A 986 -6.81 35.15 -2.48
N ALA A 987 -8.15 35.17 -2.58
CA ALA A 987 -9.04 35.54 -1.47
C ALA A 987 -8.93 34.60 -0.26
N ILE A 988 -8.60 33.31 -0.48
CA ILE A 988 -8.46 32.30 0.58
C ILE A 988 -7.15 32.47 1.37
N TYR A 989 -6.11 33.09 0.79
CA TYR A 989 -4.75 33.07 1.33
C TYR A 989 -4.27 34.38 1.97
N LYS A 990 -5.18 35.23 2.49
CA LYS A 990 -4.85 36.51 3.17
C LYS A 990 -3.93 37.42 2.33
N VAL A 991 -4.30 37.63 1.09
CA VAL A 991 -3.56 38.51 0.19
C VAL A 991 -3.79 39.97 0.57
N GLU A 992 -2.71 40.73 0.66
CA GLU A 992 -2.74 42.17 0.88
C GLU A 992 -3.33 42.86 -0.35
N THR A 993 -4.59 43.31 -0.22
CA THR A 993 -5.38 43.86 -1.32
C THR A 993 -5.19 45.35 -1.52
N ASN A 994 -4.60 46.04 -0.54
CA ASN A 994 -4.30 47.46 -0.60
C ASN A 994 -2.80 47.75 -0.73
N ALA A 995 -1.97 46.73 -0.99
CA ALA A 995 -0.54 46.93 -1.24
C ALA A 995 -0.34 47.95 -2.36
N SER A 996 0.45 49.00 -2.12
CA SER A 996 0.77 49.99 -3.13
C SER A 996 2.06 49.64 -3.86
N ASP A 997 2.05 49.75 -5.19
CA ASP A 997 3.29 49.74 -5.96
C ASP A 997 4.06 51.08 -5.83
N ILE A 998 5.19 51.23 -6.54
CA ILE A 998 6.02 52.45 -6.48
C ILE A 998 5.29 53.75 -6.87
N PHE A 999 4.12 53.67 -7.51
CA PHE A 999 3.29 54.84 -7.90
C PHE A 999 2.17 55.12 -6.88
N GLY A 1000 2.08 54.34 -5.81
CA GLY A 1000 0.95 54.39 -4.89
C GLY A 1000 -0.29 53.67 -5.44
N ASP A 1001 -0.21 53.02 -6.61
CA ASP A 1001 -1.34 52.32 -7.20
C ASP A 1001 -1.55 50.99 -6.45
N THR A 1002 -2.77 50.76 -5.97
CA THR A 1002 -3.20 49.46 -5.44
C THR A 1002 -3.60 48.50 -6.57
N PRO A 1003 -3.78 47.19 -6.32
CA PRO A 1003 -4.34 46.27 -7.31
C PRO A 1003 -5.65 46.77 -7.94
N LEU A 1004 -6.50 47.45 -7.16
CA LEU A 1004 -7.76 48.00 -7.64
C LEU A 1004 -7.55 49.17 -8.62
N HIS A 1005 -6.47 49.95 -8.47
CA HIS A 1005 -6.09 51.00 -9.43
C HIS A 1005 -5.70 50.45 -10.79
N VAL A 1006 -5.16 49.22 -10.87
CA VAL A 1006 -4.72 48.61 -12.12
C VAL A 1006 -5.79 47.70 -12.77
N LEU A 1007 -6.87 47.36 -12.04
CA LEU A 1007 -7.94 46.49 -12.52
C LEU A 1007 -8.75 47.06 -13.70
N TRP A 1008 -8.71 48.37 -13.98
CA TRP A 1008 -9.37 48.93 -15.18
C TRP A 1008 -8.81 48.36 -16.49
N LEU A 1009 -7.56 47.86 -16.47
CA LEU A 1009 -6.92 47.18 -17.61
C LEU A 1009 -7.51 45.77 -17.86
N ALA A 1010 -8.15 45.17 -16.86
CA ALA A 1010 -8.71 43.82 -16.92
C ALA A 1010 -10.16 43.85 -17.41
N HIS A 1011 -10.47 43.19 -18.53
CA HIS A 1011 -11.84 43.13 -19.10
C HIS A 1011 -12.60 41.92 -18.51
N SER A 1012 -13.01 42.04 -17.24
CA SER A 1012 -13.90 41.06 -16.58
C SER A 1012 -15.25 41.70 -16.25
N ASP A 1013 -16.32 40.95 -16.52
CA ASP A 1013 -17.72 41.38 -16.32
C ASP A 1013 -18.21 41.17 -14.87
N ASN A 1014 -17.45 40.51 -14.01
CA ASN A 1014 -17.85 40.20 -12.64
C ASN A 1014 -16.69 40.27 -11.63
N LEU A 1015 -16.39 41.49 -11.14
CA LEU A 1015 -15.39 41.71 -10.09
C LEU A 1015 -16.00 41.73 -8.67
N SER A 1016 -17.30 41.48 -8.54
CA SER A 1016 -18.02 41.49 -7.26
C SER A 1016 -17.37 40.64 -6.17
N PRO A 1017 -16.83 39.42 -6.45
CA PRO A 1017 -16.13 38.63 -5.42
C PRO A 1017 -14.87 39.30 -4.87
N PHE A 1018 -14.17 40.09 -5.69
CA PHE A 1018 -13.00 40.85 -5.26
C PHE A 1018 -13.40 42.13 -4.52
N LEU A 1019 -14.43 42.84 -5.01
CA LEU A 1019 -14.94 44.07 -4.39
C LEU A 1019 -15.65 43.84 -3.04
N ASN A 1020 -16.13 42.62 -2.79
CA ASN A 1020 -16.78 42.23 -1.52
C ASN A 1020 -15.81 41.81 -0.41
N GLN A 1021 -14.49 41.96 -0.60
CA GLN A 1021 -13.53 41.67 0.46
C GLN A 1021 -13.61 42.72 1.57
N SER A 1022 -13.74 42.26 2.82
CA SER A 1022 -14.06 43.11 3.99
C SER A 1022 -13.05 44.21 4.31
N ASN A 1023 -11.84 44.15 3.75
CA ASN A 1023 -10.74 45.09 4.02
C ASN A 1023 -10.30 45.87 2.77
N LEU A 1024 -11.01 45.79 1.64
CA LEU A 1024 -10.64 46.48 0.42
C LEU A 1024 -10.96 47.98 0.52
N ASP A 1025 -9.95 48.84 0.31
CA ASP A 1025 -10.16 50.29 0.28
C ASP A 1025 -10.51 50.73 -1.15
N LEU A 1026 -11.83 50.90 -1.39
CA LEU A 1026 -12.37 51.40 -2.66
C LEU A 1026 -11.98 52.85 -2.97
N ASN A 1027 -11.53 53.59 -1.95
CA ASN A 1027 -11.27 55.02 -1.98
C ASN A 1027 -9.78 55.35 -1.80
N ALA A 1028 -8.90 54.34 -1.80
CA ALA A 1028 -7.46 54.51 -1.69
C ALA A 1028 -6.97 55.53 -2.73
N GLN A 1029 -6.16 56.50 -2.30
CA GLN A 1029 -5.58 57.51 -3.17
C GLN A 1029 -4.12 57.18 -3.46
N ASN A 1030 -3.76 57.09 -4.74
CA ASN A 1030 -2.37 56.93 -5.15
C ASN A 1030 -1.57 58.25 -4.95
N HIS A 1031 -0.29 58.28 -5.36
CA HIS A 1031 0.55 59.48 -5.19
C HIS A 1031 0.04 60.74 -5.91
N GLU A 1032 -0.88 60.61 -6.88
CA GLU A 1032 -1.52 61.73 -7.59
C GLU A 1032 -2.88 62.12 -6.98
N GLY A 1033 -3.31 61.46 -5.90
CA GLY A 1033 -4.63 61.64 -5.29
C GLY A 1033 -5.74 60.88 -6.02
N TRP A 1034 -5.40 60.07 -7.03
CA TRP A 1034 -6.41 59.35 -7.81
C TRP A 1034 -6.92 58.16 -7.02
N THR A 1035 -8.23 57.96 -7.06
CA THR A 1035 -8.89 56.74 -6.59
C THR A 1035 -9.06 55.74 -7.73
N PRO A 1036 -9.37 54.46 -7.46
CA PRO A 1036 -9.73 53.50 -8.50
C PRO A 1036 -10.90 53.96 -9.38
N LEU A 1037 -11.84 54.73 -8.81
CA LEU A 1037 -12.96 55.32 -9.55
C LEU A 1037 -12.48 56.39 -10.55
N HIS A 1038 -11.41 57.15 -10.25
CA HIS A 1038 -10.77 58.05 -11.22
C HIS A 1038 -10.18 57.27 -12.41
N ARG A 1039 -9.46 56.17 -12.14
CA ARG A 1039 -8.89 55.29 -13.18
C ARG A 1039 -9.99 54.68 -14.05
N ALA A 1040 -11.06 54.15 -13.45
CA ALA A 1040 -12.19 53.56 -14.18
C ALA A 1040 -12.94 54.61 -15.03
N SER A 1041 -13.10 55.83 -14.51
CA SER A 1041 -13.77 56.93 -15.22
C SER A 1041 -12.96 57.41 -16.42
N ASN A 1042 -11.64 57.60 -16.25
CA ASN A 1042 -10.71 57.97 -17.31
C ASN A 1042 -10.51 56.84 -18.34
N GLY A 1043 -10.65 55.59 -17.93
CA GLY A 1043 -10.61 54.41 -18.80
C GLY A 1043 -11.92 54.15 -19.56
N GLY A 1044 -13.01 54.87 -19.26
CA GLY A 1044 -14.30 54.74 -19.93
C GLY A 1044 -15.09 53.46 -19.59
N ARG A 1045 -14.73 52.75 -18.51
CA ARG A 1045 -15.34 51.48 -18.09
C ARG A 1045 -16.63 51.70 -17.29
N ALA A 1046 -17.74 51.94 -18.00
CA ALA A 1046 -19.05 52.20 -17.39
C ALA A 1046 -19.53 51.07 -16.47
N ASP A 1047 -19.21 49.82 -16.83
CA ASP A 1047 -19.42 48.60 -16.06
C ASP A 1047 -18.68 48.64 -14.71
N LEU A 1048 -17.38 48.96 -14.73
CA LEU A 1048 -16.56 49.04 -13.53
C LEU A 1048 -16.95 50.24 -12.65
N VAL A 1049 -17.27 51.38 -13.27
CA VAL A 1049 -17.76 52.57 -12.57
C VAL A 1049 -19.06 52.27 -11.83
N ALA A 1050 -20.03 51.63 -12.49
CA ALA A 1050 -21.28 51.23 -11.85
C ALA A 1050 -21.02 50.28 -10.66
N MET A 1051 -20.18 49.26 -10.88
CA MET A 1051 -19.87 48.25 -9.86
C MET A 1051 -19.16 48.85 -8.64
N LEU A 1052 -18.18 49.74 -8.84
CA LEU A 1052 -17.48 50.43 -7.73
C LEU A 1052 -18.45 51.27 -6.90
N ILE A 1053 -19.37 52.00 -7.55
CA ILE A 1053 -20.36 52.83 -6.86
C ILE A 1053 -21.35 51.96 -6.07
N GLU A 1054 -21.81 50.85 -6.64
CA GLU A 1054 -22.70 49.91 -5.96
C GLU A 1054 -22.09 49.30 -4.69
N HIS A 1055 -20.76 49.15 -4.66
CA HIS A 1055 -20.02 48.65 -3.50
C HIS A 1055 -19.54 49.76 -2.54
N GLY A 1056 -19.90 51.03 -2.79
CA GLY A 1056 -19.69 52.14 -1.86
C GLY A 1056 -18.49 53.04 -2.14
N ALA A 1057 -17.94 53.03 -3.36
CA ALA A 1057 -16.92 54.01 -3.75
C ALA A 1057 -17.47 55.45 -3.72
N ASP A 1058 -16.71 56.39 -3.16
CA ASP A 1058 -17.11 57.78 -3.06
C ASP A 1058 -16.91 58.50 -4.41
N VAL A 1059 -18.03 58.93 -4.99
CA VAL A 1059 -18.09 59.60 -6.30
C VAL A 1059 -17.57 61.04 -6.29
N ASN A 1060 -17.30 61.62 -5.12
CA ASN A 1060 -16.94 63.03 -4.95
C ASN A 1060 -15.53 63.26 -4.40
N LEU A 1061 -14.73 62.21 -4.16
CA LEU A 1061 -13.33 62.38 -3.77
C LEU A 1061 -12.56 63.10 -4.86
N THR A 1062 -11.67 64.01 -4.46
CA THR A 1062 -10.87 64.82 -5.38
C THR A 1062 -9.43 64.36 -5.44
N ASP A 1063 -8.82 64.43 -6.63
CA ASP A 1063 -7.38 64.28 -6.79
C ASP A 1063 -6.59 65.45 -6.20
N ASN A 1064 -5.25 65.41 -6.30
CA ASN A 1064 -4.38 66.50 -5.82
C ASN A 1064 -4.55 67.84 -6.57
N LYS A 1065 -5.46 67.90 -7.56
CA LYS A 1065 -5.82 69.12 -8.31
C LYS A 1065 -7.31 69.45 -8.17
N ASP A 1066 -7.95 69.00 -7.10
CA ASP A 1066 -9.35 69.24 -6.78
C ASP A 1066 -10.36 68.71 -7.83
N ARG A 1067 -9.93 67.77 -8.71
CA ARG A 1067 -10.79 67.17 -9.73
C ARG A 1067 -11.39 65.86 -9.24
N THR A 1068 -12.68 65.68 -9.52
CA THR A 1068 -13.48 64.49 -9.17
C THR A 1068 -13.43 63.43 -10.28
N PRO A 1069 -13.87 62.18 -10.05
CA PRO A 1069 -14.00 61.18 -11.11
C PRO A 1069 -14.87 61.64 -12.29
N LEU A 1070 -15.87 62.49 -12.04
CA LEU A 1070 -16.75 63.06 -13.07
C LEU A 1070 -15.99 64.00 -14.03
N ASP A 1071 -14.96 64.70 -13.54
CA ASP A 1071 -14.12 65.58 -14.38
C ASP A 1071 -13.22 64.78 -15.34
N TYR A 1072 -13.05 63.48 -15.08
CA TYR A 1072 -12.28 62.54 -15.88
C TYR A 1072 -13.15 61.53 -16.65
N ALA A 1073 -14.48 61.70 -16.67
CA ALA A 1073 -15.37 60.78 -17.37
C ALA A 1073 -15.05 60.74 -18.89
N TRP A 1074 -14.49 59.63 -19.35
CA TRP A 1074 -14.07 59.45 -20.75
C TRP A 1074 -15.26 59.30 -21.72
N THR A 1075 -16.39 58.77 -21.26
CA THR A 1075 -17.60 58.55 -22.06
C THR A 1075 -18.83 59.20 -21.46
N GLU A 1076 -19.82 59.55 -22.29
CA GLU A 1076 -21.11 60.09 -21.83
C GLU A 1076 -21.84 59.12 -20.88
N GLY A 1077 -21.73 57.81 -21.12
CA GLY A 1077 -22.32 56.79 -20.24
C GLY A 1077 -21.73 56.81 -18.82
N VAL A 1078 -20.41 56.94 -18.69
CA VAL A 1078 -19.74 57.11 -17.39
C VAL A 1078 -20.17 58.41 -16.72
N ALA A 1079 -20.20 59.51 -17.46
CA ALA A 1079 -20.61 60.82 -16.93
C ALA A 1079 -22.06 60.77 -16.41
N GLN A 1080 -22.95 60.09 -17.13
CA GLN A 1080 -24.35 59.92 -16.74
C GLN A 1080 -24.50 59.08 -15.48
N ILE A 1081 -23.77 57.96 -15.36
CA ILE A 1081 -23.78 57.10 -14.16
C ILE A 1081 -23.33 57.89 -12.92
N LEU A 1082 -22.20 58.59 -13.01
CA LEU A 1082 -21.65 59.41 -11.93
C LEU A 1082 -22.62 60.53 -11.52
N THR A 1083 -23.20 61.25 -12.49
CA THR A 1083 -24.16 62.33 -12.21
C THR A 1083 -25.44 61.81 -11.54
N THR A 1084 -25.97 60.68 -12.02
CA THR A 1084 -27.21 60.08 -11.48
C THR A 1084 -27.03 59.57 -10.04
N LYS A 1085 -25.79 59.23 -9.66
CA LYS A 1085 -25.42 58.77 -8.31
C LYS A 1085 -24.89 59.89 -7.41
N GLY A 1086 -25.07 61.16 -7.79
CA GLY A 1086 -24.76 62.32 -6.95
C GLY A 1086 -23.32 62.86 -7.06
N GLY A 1087 -22.58 62.47 -8.11
CA GLY A 1087 -21.29 63.03 -8.44
C GLY A 1087 -21.39 64.49 -8.86
N LYS A 1088 -20.51 65.33 -8.31
CA LYS A 1088 -20.38 66.76 -8.63
C LYS A 1088 -19.07 66.99 -9.35
N ARG A 1089 -19.02 67.98 -10.24
CA ARG A 1089 -17.74 68.44 -10.78
C ARG A 1089 -16.93 69.13 -9.67
N GLY A 1090 -15.62 68.93 -9.68
CA GLY A 1090 -14.70 69.61 -8.79
C GLY A 1090 -14.79 71.11 -8.94
N PHE A 1091 -14.42 71.84 -7.88
CA PHE A 1091 -14.28 73.29 -7.98
C PHE A 1091 -13.06 73.58 -8.87
N MET A 1092 -13.30 74.25 -9.99
CA MET A 1092 -12.25 74.69 -10.93
C MET A 1092 -11.30 75.68 -10.28
#